data_AF-A0A4Y9Z9N2-F1
#
_entry.id   AF-A0A4Y9Z9N2-F1
#
_cell.length_a   1.000
_cell.length_b   1.000
_cell.length_c   1.000
_cell.angle_alpha   90.00
_cell.angle_beta   90.00
_cell.angle_gamma   90.00
#
_symmetry.space_group_name_H-M   'P 1'
#
loop_
_entity.id
_entity.type
_entity.pdbx_description
1 polymer ?
#
loop_
_entity_poly.entity_id
_entity_poly.type
_entity_poly.pdbx_seq_one_letter_code
_entity_poly.pdbx_strand_id
1 'polypeptide(L)'
;MSESVNRVCWGLRINRPGPRELPRAGNKPTRSSAPPSSSSPNMRLSAIRLQQWERYAVRGKSTSFIGLGRMGSEMAFNLFSKRYAEANDAHFVVCDAVPDAAGSFCDNFVKHFPGAKMAVAFTPEEAVLASSTVVTMLPSSPHVRKVYTESSGIIPTLRLLSTEEAKATLCIDSTTLDVEVGREVAAEAQETGADMVDAPVSGGVTGAKAGTLSFLVGGGDRAFLRAQPILASMGKRIIHCGPSGSGLAAKICNNLVLGVEQIVVAEAMLLGQRLGLDPAVLAGVINCSTGACWSSMINNPVPGALPDKAPPCERDYEGGFATSLMLKDLGLATNVSSNSGSPVPLAEAAESIYAEVVRRNPELGNQDFSSVYKYLRAAAEEGRKVHNPPILLMSEKPNAIIFGGVNTCARSLASVLVPVEGESLVSNLRIVDKYSVVPPTTYIGSEFPKVLEKDNVEYKQANLTVPAAVTSAFDPPEGQAPYSYIFDLTGDIAYDRADMVQINHTCNVARLIGTEAAKRNVKAYIRVQEPWYECSEKGTHDEKENPKPLGVLGTWWHETLRILGAIDGLNLVIVRIGLVYGPYIDFGLMTTVLTVASVYGHIKQPMKSLWKPGKNPMNTIHTEDVANGLWSCANWIAPIGRAKADEIAGEVIPFNSDKSKLGDVTGAPPPDKKIIAPLFNLTDDNETTLHKAGEAMTGLFGTTFEYHNFVTNTLVRFRLEDVVEEINEVHVGAWAEMITKSNPPVPKTPLMAYMDTFALQKHSMAFSNAKIKRIIGLKLKRPYMTQEVLREIVDKWKDECSWPQLDG
;
A
#
# COMPACT_ATOMS: atom_id res chain seq x y z
N MET A 1 -9.20 -56.11 -16.80
CA MET A 1 -10.12 -57.26 -17.00
C MET A 1 -10.72 -57.18 -18.39
N SER A 2 -11.18 -58.31 -18.93
CA SER A 2 -11.77 -58.45 -20.26
C SER A 2 -13.29 -58.18 -20.28
N GLU A 3 -13.86 -58.30 -21.48
CA GLU A 3 -15.27 -58.16 -21.85
C GLU A 3 -16.30 -58.67 -20.83
N SER A 4 -17.33 -57.85 -20.55
CA SER A 4 -18.74 -58.24 -20.76
C SER A 4 -19.69 -57.06 -20.49
N VAL A 5 -20.76 -56.96 -21.30
CA VAL A 5 -21.81 -55.94 -21.19
C VAL A 5 -23.12 -56.63 -20.80
N ASN A 6 -23.81 -56.16 -19.75
CA ASN A 6 -25.27 -56.36 -19.60
C ASN A 6 -25.90 -55.52 -18.46
N ARG A 7 -26.78 -54.57 -18.84
CA ARG A 7 -28.06 -54.17 -18.15
C ARG A 7 -27.95 -53.59 -16.72
N VAL A 8 -28.86 -52.77 -16.19
CA VAL A 8 -30.28 -52.48 -16.48
C VAL A 8 -30.53 -50.95 -16.45
N CYS A 9 -31.51 -50.47 -17.22
CA CYS A 9 -31.98 -49.07 -17.16
C CYS A 9 -33.07 -48.86 -16.09
N TRP A 10 -33.02 -47.74 -15.37
CA TRP A 10 -34.21 -47.05 -14.83
C TRP A 10 -33.94 -45.54 -14.77
N GLY A 11 -34.99 -44.72 -14.82
CA GLY A 11 -34.88 -43.26 -14.72
C GLY A 11 -36.23 -42.57 -14.76
N LEU A 12 -36.26 -41.29 -14.40
CA LEU A 12 -37.47 -40.45 -14.43
C LEU A 12 -37.09 -38.98 -14.62
N ARG A 13 -37.77 -38.31 -15.56
CA ARG A 13 -37.82 -36.84 -15.69
C ARG A 13 -39.13 -36.34 -15.09
N ILE A 14 -39.13 -35.15 -14.51
CA ILE A 14 -40.36 -34.38 -14.24
C ILE A 14 -40.18 -32.97 -14.83
N ASN A 15 -41.24 -32.45 -15.47
CA ASN A 15 -41.24 -31.19 -16.22
C ASN A 15 -41.73 -29.99 -15.40
N ARG A 16 -41.34 -28.79 -15.83
CA ARG A 16 -42.05 -27.53 -15.51
C ARG A 16 -43.33 -27.39 -16.34
N PRO A 17 -44.32 -26.61 -15.87
CA PRO A 17 -45.20 -25.81 -16.73
C PRO A 17 -44.89 -24.30 -16.65
N GLY A 18 -45.46 -23.52 -17.58
CA GLY A 18 -45.23 -22.07 -17.76
C GLY A 18 -46.39 -21.15 -17.32
N PRO A 19 -46.35 -19.86 -17.73
CA PRO A 19 -47.13 -18.76 -17.10
C PRO A 19 -48.47 -18.43 -17.77
N ARG A 20 -49.17 -17.40 -17.25
CA ARG A 20 -50.32 -16.71 -17.87
C ARG A 20 -50.29 -15.19 -17.64
N GLU A 21 -50.83 -14.45 -18.61
CA GLU A 21 -51.14 -13.00 -18.58
C GLU A 21 -52.65 -12.80 -18.17
N LEU A 22 -53.32 -11.64 -18.04
CA LEU A 22 -53.38 -10.33 -18.77
C LEU A 22 -53.94 -9.18 -17.84
N PRO A 23 -54.09 -7.90 -18.29
CA PRO A 23 -54.20 -6.69 -17.41
C PRO A 23 -55.38 -5.69 -17.66
N ARG A 24 -55.57 -4.63 -16.81
CA ARG A 24 -55.79 -3.16 -17.15
C ARG A 24 -56.47 -2.26 -16.07
N ALA A 25 -56.34 -0.93 -16.25
CA ALA A 25 -57.06 0.25 -15.66
C ALA A 25 -56.72 0.70 -14.19
N GLY A 26 -56.82 1.99 -13.79
CA GLY A 26 -57.08 3.26 -14.52
C GLY A 26 -57.12 4.57 -13.66
N ASN A 27 -56.60 5.69 -14.22
CA ASN A 27 -56.60 7.15 -13.84
C ASN A 27 -57.34 7.79 -12.62
N LYS A 28 -56.59 8.63 -11.84
CA LYS A 28 -56.80 10.06 -11.38
C LYS A 28 -58.13 10.52 -10.67
N PRO A 29 -58.29 11.74 -10.06
CA PRO A 29 -57.48 13.00 -9.97
C PRO A 29 -56.97 13.32 -8.52
N THR A 30 -56.90 14.49 -7.83
CA THR A 30 -57.37 15.92 -7.93
C THR A 30 -56.50 16.89 -7.05
N ARG A 31 -56.87 18.18 -6.81
CA ARG A 31 -56.10 19.17 -5.97
C ARG A 31 -56.96 20.38 -5.46
N SER A 32 -56.43 21.18 -4.51
CA SER A 32 -56.94 22.47 -3.91
C SER A 32 -58.04 22.34 -2.81
N SER A 33 -58.27 23.29 -1.86
CA SER A 33 -57.78 24.67 -1.56
C SER A 33 -57.87 24.98 -0.02
N ALA A 34 -56.85 25.56 0.66
CA ALA A 34 -56.60 27.00 0.99
C ALA A 34 -56.98 27.40 2.48
N PRO A 35 -56.75 28.65 3.01
CA PRO A 35 -55.89 28.88 4.21
C PRO A 35 -56.54 29.85 5.27
N PRO A 36 -55.88 30.75 6.07
CA PRO A 36 -54.47 30.90 6.54
C PRO A 36 -54.29 31.23 8.07
N SER A 37 -53.04 31.31 8.57
CA SER A 37 -52.63 32.18 9.71
C SER A 37 -51.12 32.52 9.64
N SER A 38 -50.59 33.42 10.49
CA SER A 38 -49.39 34.22 10.17
C SER A 38 -48.33 34.40 11.27
N SER A 39 -47.05 34.40 10.87
CA SER A 39 -45.95 35.31 11.29
C SER A 39 -44.60 34.81 10.74
N SER A 40 -43.61 35.70 10.49
CA SER A 40 -42.29 35.29 9.97
C SER A 40 -41.14 36.16 10.49
N PRO A 41 -40.01 35.59 10.97
CA PRO A 41 -38.92 36.32 11.63
C PRO A 41 -37.80 36.79 10.67
N ASN A 42 -38.09 37.07 9.39
CA ASN A 42 -37.07 37.30 8.35
C ASN A 42 -36.62 38.77 8.14
N MET A 43 -37.06 39.71 8.98
CA MET A 43 -36.94 41.16 8.70
C MET A 43 -35.80 41.89 9.46
N ARG A 44 -34.67 41.21 9.75
CA ARG A 44 -33.47 41.82 10.38
C ARG A 44 -32.11 41.52 9.75
N LEU A 45 -32.02 40.62 8.75
CA LEU A 45 -30.74 40.25 8.10
C LEU A 45 -30.50 40.93 6.73
N SER A 46 -31.44 41.72 6.23
CA SER A 46 -31.34 42.36 4.91
C SER A 46 -30.41 43.59 4.88
N ALA A 47 -30.38 44.39 5.94
CA ALA A 47 -29.71 45.70 5.93
C ALA A 47 -28.18 45.61 5.71
N ILE A 48 -27.51 44.64 6.33
CA ILE A 48 -26.04 44.51 6.25
C ILE A 48 -25.59 43.99 4.88
N ARG A 49 -26.37 43.10 4.24
CA ARG A 49 -26.07 42.60 2.88
C ARG A 49 -26.34 43.63 1.79
N LEU A 50 -27.28 44.56 2.00
CA LEU A 50 -27.63 45.58 1.00
C LEU A 50 -26.55 46.65 0.78
N GLN A 51 -25.53 46.75 1.64
CA GLN A 51 -24.37 47.63 1.42
C GLN A 51 -23.17 46.96 0.71
N GLN A 52 -23.24 45.66 0.38
CA GLN A 52 -22.08 44.93 -0.16
C GLN A 52 -21.94 44.90 -1.69
N TRP A 53 -22.80 45.60 -2.47
CA TRP A 53 -23.00 45.31 -3.90
C TRP A 53 -22.72 46.44 -4.92
N GLU A 54 -21.60 47.15 -4.78
CA GLU A 54 -20.92 47.75 -5.95
C GLU A 54 -20.05 46.71 -6.73
N ARG A 55 -19.93 45.48 -6.21
CA ARG A 55 -19.01 44.40 -6.66
C ARG A 55 -18.83 44.28 -8.18
N TYR A 56 -19.91 44.30 -8.97
CA TYR A 56 -19.86 44.05 -10.41
C TYR A 56 -19.07 45.10 -11.21
N ALA A 57 -19.08 46.37 -10.79
CA ALA A 57 -18.32 47.43 -11.48
C ALA A 57 -16.81 47.37 -11.15
N VAL A 58 -16.45 46.67 -10.07
CA VAL A 58 -15.12 46.69 -9.47
C VAL A 58 -14.34 45.40 -9.75
N ARG A 59 -15.02 44.24 -9.75
CA ARG A 59 -14.40 42.90 -9.85
C ARG A 59 -13.34 42.77 -10.95
N GLY A 60 -13.57 43.37 -12.12
CA GLY A 60 -12.65 43.35 -13.25
C GLY A 60 -11.26 43.97 -12.97
N LYS A 61 -11.15 44.85 -11.97
CA LYS A 61 -9.92 45.56 -11.55
C LYS A 61 -9.43 45.13 -10.15
N SER A 62 -10.08 44.14 -9.55
CA SER A 62 -9.75 43.60 -8.23
C SER A 62 -8.78 42.43 -8.33
N THR A 63 -7.76 42.40 -7.47
CA THR A 63 -6.83 41.27 -7.29
C THR A 63 -6.94 40.69 -5.89
N SER A 64 -7.20 39.40 -5.79
CA SER A 64 -7.17 38.63 -4.54
C SER A 64 -5.85 37.92 -4.34
N PHE A 65 -5.35 37.91 -3.11
CA PHE A 65 -4.22 37.08 -2.69
C PHE A 65 -4.64 36.19 -1.51
N ILE A 66 -4.44 34.88 -1.64
CA ILE A 66 -4.89 33.86 -0.68
C ILE A 66 -3.66 33.11 -0.13
N GLY A 67 -3.43 33.24 1.18
CA GLY A 67 -2.23 32.73 1.86
C GLY A 67 -1.15 33.81 2.01
N LEU A 68 -0.97 34.31 3.24
CA LEU A 68 -0.10 35.42 3.63
C LEU A 68 1.08 34.98 4.52
N GLY A 69 1.47 33.70 4.45
CA GLY A 69 2.69 33.19 5.09
C GLY A 69 3.98 33.88 4.61
N ARG A 70 5.14 33.39 5.08
CA ARG A 70 6.47 34.00 4.85
C ARG A 70 6.80 34.39 3.40
N MET A 71 6.25 33.68 2.41
CA MET A 71 6.37 34.03 0.99
C MET A 71 5.21 34.93 0.52
N GLY A 72 3.97 34.53 0.84
CA GLY A 72 2.75 35.14 0.32
C GLY A 72 2.57 36.62 0.69
N SER A 73 2.94 37.02 1.91
CA SER A 73 2.87 38.42 2.34
C SER A 73 3.83 39.33 1.55
N GLU A 74 5.11 38.95 1.42
CA GLU A 74 6.10 39.72 0.65
C GLU A 74 5.78 39.75 -0.86
N MET A 75 5.19 38.67 -1.39
CA MET A 75 4.66 38.59 -2.75
C MET A 75 3.44 39.52 -2.96
N ALA A 76 2.44 39.44 -2.08
CA ALA A 76 1.25 40.28 -2.12
C ALA A 76 1.60 41.77 -2.02
N PHE A 77 2.53 42.14 -1.13
CA PHE A 77 2.99 43.53 -0.98
C PHE A 77 3.62 44.05 -2.28
N ASN A 78 4.50 43.27 -2.93
CA ASN A 78 5.13 43.65 -4.20
C ASN A 78 4.13 43.69 -5.38
N LEU A 79 3.13 42.81 -5.40
CA LEU A 79 2.07 42.83 -6.40
C LEU A 79 1.18 44.06 -6.26
N PHE A 80 0.63 44.29 -5.07
CA PHE A 80 -0.31 45.38 -4.81
C PHE A 80 0.35 46.75 -4.90
N SER A 81 1.58 46.93 -4.40
CA SER A 81 2.27 48.23 -4.49
C SER A 81 2.53 48.67 -5.94
N LYS A 82 2.93 47.74 -6.81
CA LYS A 82 3.12 48.02 -8.24
C LYS A 82 1.79 48.24 -8.96
N ARG A 83 0.78 47.39 -8.74
CA ARG A 83 -0.58 47.58 -9.29
C ARG A 83 -1.21 48.91 -8.86
N TYR A 84 -0.98 49.35 -7.63
CA TYR A 84 -1.46 50.64 -7.12
C TYR A 84 -0.78 51.83 -7.81
N ALA A 85 0.53 51.75 -8.02
CA ALA A 85 1.29 52.76 -8.76
C ALA A 85 0.96 52.80 -10.26
N GLU A 86 0.52 51.68 -10.84
CA GLU A 86 0.06 51.58 -12.23
C GLU A 86 -1.40 52.06 -12.42
N ALA A 87 -2.28 51.84 -11.44
CA ALA A 87 -3.71 52.14 -11.55
C ALA A 87 -4.33 52.59 -10.21
N ASN A 88 -4.61 53.89 -10.10
CA ASN A 88 -5.26 54.52 -8.94
C ASN A 88 -6.66 53.96 -8.59
N ASP A 89 -7.28 53.20 -9.50
CA ASP A 89 -8.60 52.59 -9.29
C ASP A 89 -8.55 51.07 -9.10
N ALA A 90 -7.37 50.47 -8.95
CA ALA A 90 -7.20 49.09 -8.52
C ALA A 90 -7.80 48.83 -7.13
N HIS A 91 -8.25 47.59 -6.90
CA HIS A 91 -8.73 47.11 -5.61
C HIS A 91 -7.98 45.82 -5.22
N PHE A 92 -7.74 45.63 -3.93
CA PHE A 92 -6.97 44.50 -3.41
C PHE A 92 -7.72 43.78 -2.31
N VAL A 93 -7.72 42.46 -2.37
CA VAL A 93 -8.43 41.60 -1.42
C VAL A 93 -7.43 40.59 -0.87
N VAL A 94 -7.47 40.36 0.45
CA VAL A 94 -6.66 39.31 1.09
C VAL A 94 -7.52 38.31 1.84
N CYS A 95 -7.09 37.05 1.80
CA CYS A 95 -7.69 35.95 2.55
C CYS A 95 -6.57 35.09 3.14
N ASP A 96 -6.72 34.66 4.39
CA ASP A 96 -5.85 33.66 5.03
C ASP A 96 -6.69 32.81 5.99
N ALA A 97 -6.22 31.59 6.30
CA ALA A 97 -6.84 30.74 7.32
C ALA A 97 -6.61 31.28 8.75
N VAL A 98 -5.65 32.18 8.94
CA VAL A 98 -5.39 32.96 10.16
C VAL A 98 -5.89 34.40 9.94
N PRO A 99 -7.08 34.79 10.46
CA PRO A 99 -7.67 36.10 10.18
C PRO A 99 -6.76 37.29 10.54
N ASP A 100 -6.00 37.16 11.64
CA ASP A 100 -5.07 38.19 12.13
C ASP A 100 -3.94 38.48 11.12
N ALA A 101 -3.55 37.51 10.28
CA ALA A 101 -2.56 37.72 9.23
C ALA A 101 -3.11 38.60 8.10
N ALA A 102 -4.37 38.41 7.72
CA ALA A 102 -5.06 39.23 6.73
C ALA A 102 -5.31 40.66 7.25
N GLY A 103 -5.73 40.81 8.51
CA GLY A 103 -5.86 42.11 9.17
C GLY A 103 -4.53 42.86 9.25
N SER A 104 -3.50 42.22 9.82
CA SER A 104 -2.16 42.81 9.97
C SER A 104 -1.53 43.21 8.63
N PHE A 105 -1.77 42.43 7.57
CA PHE A 105 -1.32 42.78 6.22
C PHE A 105 -2.02 44.03 5.69
N CYS A 106 -3.35 44.13 5.82
CA CYS A 106 -4.11 45.31 5.42
C CYS A 106 -3.65 46.57 6.12
N ASP A 107 -3.53 46.54 7.46
CA ASP A 107 -3.08 47.68 8.26
C ASP A 107 -1.67 48.14 7.86
N ASN A 108 -0.75 47.18 7.67
CA ASN A 108 0.59 47.48 7.20
C ASN A 108 0.62 48.03 5.77
N PHE A 109 -0.22 47.53 4.86
CA PHE A 109 -0.25 48.02 3.48
C PHE A 109 -0.84 49.44 3.39
N VAL A 110 -1.98 49.70 4.03
CA VAL A 110 -2.62 51.03 4.05
C VAL A 110 -1.73 52.09 4.72
N LYS A 111 -0.94 51.69 5.73
CA LYS A 111 0.07 52.56 6.35
C LYS A 111 1.18 53.01 5.38
N HIS A 112 1.55 52.18 4.40
CA HIS A 112 2.54 52.52 3.37
C HIS A 112 1.91 53.19 2.15
N PHE A 113 0.64 52.88 1.83
CA PHE A 113 -0.11 53.42 0.70
C PHE A 113 -1.46 54.00 1.15
N PRO A 114 -1.48 55.21 1.74
CA PRO A 114 -2.72 55.85 2.19
C PRO A 114 -3.67 56.08 1.01
N GLY A 115 -4.88 55.51 1.10
CA GLY A 115 -5.86 55.52 0.01
C GLY A 115 -5.85 54.27 -0.89
N ALA A 116 -5.00 53.27 -0.60
CA ALA A 116 -5.13 51.94 -1.20
C ALA A 116 -6.44 51.28 -0.79
N LYS A 117 -7.16 50.72 -1.77
CA LYS A 117 -8.48 50.12 -1.58
C LYS A 117 -8.38 48.64 -1.19
N MET A 118 -8.00 48.41 0.07
CA MET A 118 -7.89 47.08 0.67
C MET A 118 -9.25 46.55 1.16
N ALA A 119 -9.43 45.22 1.09
CA ALA A 119 -10.49 44.50 1.77
C ALA A 119 -9.99 43.13 2.30
N VAL A 120 -10.62 42.63 3.36
CA VAL A 120 -10.41 41.26 3.87
C VAL A 120 -11.58 40.39 3.44
N ALA A 121 -11.28 39.20 2.94
CA ALA A 121 -12.22 38.12 2.68
C ALA A 121 -11.98 36.99 3.68
N PHE A 122 -13.05 36.42 4.23
CA PHE A 122 -12.98 35.35 5.23
C PHE A 122 -13.04 33.94 4.61
N THR A 123 -13.36 33.84 3.32
CA THR A 123 -13.37 32.59 2.56
C THR A 123 -12.78 32.77 1.15
N PRO A 124 -12.29 31.69 0.51
CA PRO A 124 -11.91 31.72 -0.91
C PRO A 124 -13.08 32.14 -1.83
N GLU A 125 -14.30 31.72 -1.50
CA GLU A 125 -15.54 32.17 -2.15
C GLU A 125 -15.67 33.71 -2.16
N GLU A 126 -15.54 34.37 -1.02
CA GLU A 126 -15.57 35.84 -0.95
C GLU A 126 -14.45 36.48 -1.79
N ALA A 127 -13.25 35.88 -1.79
CA ALA A 127 -12.12 36.35 -2.58
C ALA A 127 -12.32 36.20 -4.10
N VAL A 128 -13.06 35.18 -4.58
CA VAL A 128 -13.37 34.98 -6.01
C VAL A 128 -14.55 35.85 -6.46
N LEU A 129 -15.57 36.02 -5.60
CA LEU A 129 -16.68 36.95 -5.85
C LEU A 129 -16.22 38.41 -5.92
N ALA A 130 -15.14 38.77 -5.22
CA ALA A 130 -14.60 40.13 -5.22
C ALA A 130 -13.60 40.42 -6.36
N SER A 131 -12.91 39.41 -6.92
CA SER A 131 -11.76 39.61 -7.82
C SER A 131 -11.75 38.79 -9.10
N SER A 132 -11.29 39.41 -10.20
CA SER A 132 -11.01 38.75 -11.49
C SER A 132 -9.62 38.11 -11.55
N THR A 133 -8.66 38.56 -10.74
CA THR A 133 -7.35 37.90 -10.60
C THR A 133 -7.24 37.32 -9.20
N VAL A 134 -6.89 36.04 -9.08
CA VAL A 134 -6.78 35.33 -7.81
C VAL A 134 -5.43 34.61 -7.75
N VAL A 135 -4.58 34.99 -6.80
CA VAL A 135 -3.27 34.37 -6.57
C VAL A 135 -3.34 33.54 -5.28
N THR A 136 -2.89 32.29 -5.32
CA THR A 136 -2.74 31.43 -4.12
C THR A 136 -1.27 31.16 -3.84
N MET A 137 -0.89 31.18 -2.55
CA MET A 137 0.45 30.81 -2.09
C MET A 137 0.35 30.01 -0.79
N LEU A 138 0.15 28.71 -0.93
CA LEU A 138 -0.26 27.80 0.16
C LEU A 138 0.88 26.84 0.56
N PRO A 139 0.77 26.10 1.69
CA PRO A 139 1.87 25.24 2.15
C PRO A 139 2.12 23.98 1.32
N SER A 140 1.05 23.32 0.81
CA SER A 140 1.13 21.99 0.20
C SER A 140 -0.17 21.57 -0.51
N SER A 141 -0.12 20.49 -1.28
CA SER A 141 -1.23 19.95 -2.11
C SER A 141 -2.59 19.81 -1.39
N PRO A 142 -2.68 19.34 -0.13
CA PRO A 142 -3.96 19.29 0.60
C PRO A 142 -4.60 20.67 0.82
N HIS A 143 -3.79 21.71 1.02
CA HIS A 143 -4.27 23.08 1.17
C HIS A 143 -4.78 23.63 -0.17
N VAL A 144 -4.11 23.31 -1.28
CA VAL A 144 -4.57 23.67 -2.63
C VAL A 144 -5.90 23.00 -2.94
N ARG A 145 -6.02 21.68 -2.75
CA ARG A 145 -7.32 20.98 -2.89
C ARG A 145 -8.39 21.63 -2.00
N LYS A 146 -8.12 21.88 -0.72
CA LYS A 146 -9.06 22.56 0.19
C LYS A 146 -9.53 23.92 -0.35
N VAL A 147 -8.61 24.80 -0.72
CA VAL A 147 -8.92 26.17 -1.17
C VAL A 147 -9.63 26.18 -2.53
N TYR A 148 -9.37 25.21 -3.40
CA TYR A 148 -9.98 25.14 -4.73
C TYR A 148 -11.29 24.34 -4.78
N THR A 149 -11.41 23.19 -4.11
CA THR A 149 -12.48 22.21 -4.36
C THR A 149 -13.50 22.01 -3.22
N GLU A 150 -13.25 22.51 -1.99
CA GLU A 150 -14.29 22.47 -0.94
C GLU A 150 -15.47 23.42 -1.26
N SER A 151 -16.60 23.26 -0.56
CA SER A 151 -17.89 23.90 -0.90
C SER A 151 -17.88 25.43 -1.03
N SER A 152 -17.02 26.12 -0.27
CA SER A 152 -16.76 27.58 -0.37
C SER A 152 -15.36 27.89 -0.92
N GLY A 153 -14.86 26.99 -1.76
CA GLY A 153 -13.59 27.08 -2.48
C GLY A 153 -13.72 27.78 -3.83
N ILE A 154 -12.59 27.93 -4.52
CA ILE A 154 -12.50 28.70 -5.77
C ILE A 154 -13.39 28.12 -6.87
N ILE A 155 -13.32 26.81 -7.14
CA ILE A 155 -13.97 26.20 -8.31
C ILE A 155 -15.50 26.15 -8.17
N PRO A 156 -16.09 25.76 -7.03
CA PRO A 156 -17.53 25.90 -6.82
C PRO A 156 -18.01 27.35 -6.98
N THR A 157 -17.22 28.33 -6.53
CA THR A 157 -17.55 29.75 -6.70
C THR A 157 -17.48 30.19 -8.17
N LEU A 158 -16.47 29.75 -8.93
CA LEU A 158 -16.38 29.99 -10.37
C LEU A 158 -17.59 29.42 -11.13
N ARG A 159 -18.10 28.24 -10.72
CA ARG A 159 -19.31 27.61 -11.26
C ARG A 159 -20.61 28.38 -10.92
N LEU A 160 -20.57 29.39 -10.04
CA LEU A 160 -21.70 30.29 -9.70
C LEU A 160 -21.64 31.67 -10.40
N LEU A 161 -20.51 32.03 -11.03
CA LEU A 161 -20.37 33.28 -11.78
C LEU A 161 -21.11 33.22 -13.12
N SER A 162 -21.37 34.38 -13.74
CA SER A 162 -21.77 34.40 -15.15
C SER A 162 -20.62 33.93 -16.06
N THR A 163 -20.95 33.39 -17.23
CA THR A 163 -19.96 32.83 -18.18
C THR A 163 -18.85 33.82 -18.55
N GLU A 164 -19.17 35.12 -18.67
CA GLU A 164 -18.16 36.14 -18.99
C GLU A 164 -17.33 36.54 -17.77
N GLU A 165 -17.90 36.54 -16.56
CA GLU A 165 -17.13 36.73 -15.32
C GLU A 165 -16.17 35.57 -15.04
N ALA A 166 -16.59 34.33 -15.35
CA ALA A 166 -15.73 33.15 -15.25
C ALA A 166 -14.58 33.23 -16.28
N LYS A 167 -14.88 33.49 -17.56
CA LYS A 167 -13.86 33.73 -18.63
C LYS A 167 -12.91 34.87 -18.34
N ALA A 168 -13.38 35.92 -17.67
CA ALA A 168 -12.58 37.05 -17.23
C ALA A 168 -11.73 36.72 -15.99
N THR A 169 -11.94 35.59 -15.32
CA THR A 169 -11.15 35.21 -14.16
C THR A 169 -9.81 34.59 -14.59
N LEU A 170 -8.77 34.84 -13.79
CA LEU A 170 -7.46 34.21 -13.87
C LEU A 170 -7.06 33.70 -12.48
N CYS A 171 -6.76 32.41 -12.37
CA CYS A 171 -6.19 31.81 -11.17
C CYS A 171 -4.69 31.55 -11.36
N ILE A 172 -3.88 31.91 -10.37
CA ILE A 172 -2.42 31.75 -10.38
C ILE A 172 -2.01 31.04 -9.09
N ASP A 173 -1.74 29.74 -9.15
CA ASP A 173 -1.24 29.02 -7.96
C ASP A 173 0.28 29.02 -7.93
N SER A 174 0.87 29.77 -6.99
CA SER A 174 2.32 29.87 -6.80
C SER A 174 2.87 28.82 -5.82
N THR A 175 1.99 27.96 -5.29
CA THR A 175 2.32 26.86 -4.37
C THR A 175 3.30 25.86 -5.00
N THR A 176 4.11 25.18 -4.18
CA THR A 176 4.88 24.00 -4.60
C THR A 176 4.20 22.74 -4.08
N LEU A 177 3.43 22.10 -4.96
CA LEU A 177 2.57 20.94 -4.72
C LEU A 177 2.89 19.80 -5.69
N ASP A 178 2.15 18.70 -5.56
CA ASP A 178 2.17 17.57 -6.49
C ASP A 178 1.66 17.93 -7.90
N VAL A 179 2.26 17.31 -8.93
CA VAL A 179 2.02 17.60 -10.35
C VAL A 179 0.62 17.18 -10.79
N GLU A 180 0.12 16.03 -10.37
CA GLU A 180 -1.21 15.55 -10.74
C GLU A 180 -2.30 16.32 -10.00
N VAL A 181 -2.09 16.66 -8.72
CA VAL A 181 -2.98 17.58 -8.00
C VAL A 181 -3.08 18.94 -8.73
N GLY A 182 -1.96 19.48 -9.21
CA GLY A 182 -1.96 20.72 -10.00
C GLY A 182 -2.70 20.59 -11.34
N ARG A 183 -2.56 19.44 -12.02
CA ARG A 183 -3.26 19.13 -13.29
C ARG A 183 -4.77 18.99 -13.11
N GLU A 184 -5.21 18.23 -12.10
CA GLU A 184 -6.62 18.04 -11.76
C GLU A 184 -7.30 19.39 -11.46
N VAL A 185 -6.72 20.19 -10.57
CA VAL A 185 -7.27 21.49 -10.17
C VAL A 185 -7.30 22.48 -11.34
N ALA A 186 -6.27 22.49 -12.20
CA ALA A 186 -6.24 23.32 -13.39
C ALA A 186 -7.29 22.88 -14.43
N ALA A 187 -7.55 21.58 -14.59
CA ALA A 187 -8.59 21.07 -15.48
C ALA A 187 -10.00 21.45 -14.99
N GLU A 188 -10.32 21.21 -13.71
CA GLU A 188 -11.61 21.60 -13.12
C GLU A 188 -11.84 23.13 -13.17
N ALA A 189 -10.80 23.95 -13.01
CA ALA A 189 -10.90 25.39 -13.17
C ALA A 189 -11.16 25.79 -14.64
N GLN A 190 -10.56 25.10 -15.60
CA GLN A 190 -10.79 25.35 -17.03
C GLN A 190 -12.20 24.91 -17.49
N GLU A 191 -12.80 23.89 -16.88
CA GLU A 191 -14.21 23.52 -17.12
C GLU A 191 -15.20 24.65 -16.80
N THR A 192 -14.87 25.54 -15.85
CA THR A 192 -15.71 26.72 -15.56
C THR A 192 -15.54 27.84 -16.59
N GLY A 193 -14.58 27.71 -17.52
CA GLY A 193 -14.18 28.74 -18.48
C GLY A 193 -13.11 29.71 -17.99
N ALA A 194 -12.66 29.61 -16.73
CA ALA A 194 -11.58 30.45 -16.20
C ALA A 194 -10.21 30.01 -16.73
N ASP A 195 -9.28 30.95 -16.86
CA ASP A 195 -7.87 30.60 -17.10
C ASP A 195 -7.19 30.25 -15.77
N MET A 196 -6.33 29.23 -15.76
CA MET A 196 -5.47 28.90 -14.62
C MET A 196 -4.04 28.59 -15.07
N VAL A 197 -3.07 28.99 -14.25
CA VAL A 197 -1.66 28.56 -14.34
C VAL A 197 -1.17 28.02 -13.00
N ASP A 198 -0.31 27.00 -13.04
CA ASP A 198 0.65 26.71 -11.96
C ASP A 198 1.88 27.61 -12.16
N ALA A 199 2.35 28.26 -11.10
CA ALA A 199 3.45 29.23 -11.14
C ALA A 199 4.39 29.13 -9.93
N PRO A 200 4.89 27.93 -9.55
CA PRO A 200 5.84 27.78 -8.44
C PRO A 200 7.10 28.64 -8.57
N VAL A 201 7.67 29.00 -7.42
CA VAL A 201 8.72 30.02 -7.29
C VAL A 201 10.07 29.49 -6.80
N SER A 202 11.15 30.14 -7.27
CA SER A 202 12.50 30.00 -6.74
C SER A 202 13.09 31.38 -6.40
N GLY A 203 13.79 31.47 -5.26
CA GLY A 203 14.40 32.71 -4.73
C GLY A 203 14.17 32.96 -3.23
N GLY A 204 13.27 32.20 -2.59
CA GLY A 204 13.00 32.28 -1.15
C GLY A 204 12.43 33.64 -0.69
N VAL A 205 12.35 33.84 0.63
CA VAL A 205 11.76 35.05 1.23
C VAL A 205 12.52 36.32 0.83
N THR A 206 13.86 36.25 0.74
CA THR A 206 14.69 37.37 0.25
C THR A 206 14.35 37.75 -1.19
N GLY A 207 14.17 36.77 -2.08
CA GLY A 207 13.75 37.01 -3.45
C GLY A 207 12.30 37.51 -3.57
N ALA A 208 11.41 37.04 -2.70
CA ALA A 208 10.02 37.51 -2.61
C ALA A 208 9.96 38.99 -2.20
N LYS A 209 10.65 39.36 -1.12
CA LYS A 209 10.74 40.74 -0.61
C LYS A 209 11.35 41.69 -1.64
N ALA A 210 12.41 41.26 -2.33
CA ALA A 210 13.05 42.05 -3.37
C ALA A 210 12.28 42.10 -4.71
N GLY A 211 11.19 41.33 -4.87
CA GLY A 211 10.47 41.21 -6.15
C GLY A 211 11.31 40.59 -7.27
N THR A 212 12.27 39.72 -6.93
CA THR A 212 13.26 39.13 -7.86
C THR A 212 13.11 37.62 -8.10
N LEU A 213 12.01 37.02 -7.61
CA LEU A 213 11.68 35.61 -7.81
C LEU A 213 11.78 35.16 -9.28
N SER A 214 12.10 33.88 -9.46
CA SER A 214 11.91 33.17 -10.73
C SER A 214 10.63 32.35 -10.64
N PHE A 215 9.66 32.63 -11.52
CA PHE A 215 8.42 31.86 -11.66
C PHE A 215 8.56 30.85 -12.79
N LEU A 216 8.24 29.59 -12.49
CA LEU A 216 8.20 28.48 -13.45
C LEU A 216 6.72 28.20 -13.73
N VAL A 217 6.25 28.53 -14.93
CA VAL A 217 4.81 28.65 -15.21
C VAL A 217 4.32 27.55 -16.15
N GLY A 218 3.41 26.71 -15.68
CA GLY A 218 2.64 25.77 -16.50
C GLY A 218 1.24 26.31 -16.81
N GLY A 219 0.74 26.03 -18.02
CA GLY A 219 -0.59 26.40 -18.48
C GLY A 219 -0.62 26.74 -19.98
N GLY A 220 -1.82 26.89 -20.55
CA GLY A 220 -1.98 27.27 -21.96
C GLY A 220 -1.57 28.71 -22.25
N ASP A 221 -1.16 29.00 -23.49
CA ASP A 221 -0.57 30.28 -23.91
C ASP A 221 -1.40 31.51 -23.51
N ARG A 222 -2.74 31.44 -23.64
CA ARG A 222 -3.69 32.48 -23.19
C ARG A 222 -3.51 32.77 -21.70
N ALA A 223 -3.47 31.73 -20.87
CA ALA A 223 -3.34 31.86 -19.42
C ALA A 223 -1.95 32.39 -19.04
N PHE A 224 -0.89 31.91 -19.70
CA PHE A 224 0.47 32.43 -19.51
C PHE A 224 0.58 33.92 -19.84
N LEU A 225 0.09 34.35 -21.01
CA LEU A 225 0.13 35.75 -21.44
C LEU A 225 -0.65 36.68 -20.50
N ARG A 226 -1.76 36.20 -19.90
CA ARG A 226 -2.49 36.94 -18.86
C ARG A 226 -1.75 36.96 -17.52
N ALA A 227 -1.09 35.88 -17.14
CA ALA A 227 -0.37 35.77 -15.87
C ALA A 227 0.96 36.54 -15.85
N GLN A 228 1.71 36.56 -16.96
CA GLN A 228 3.02 37.21 -17.06
C GLN A 228 3.09 38.64 -16.48
N PRO A 229 2.18 39.59 -16.80
CA PRO A 229 2.19 40.94 -16.21
C PRO A 229 1.73 41.00 -14.74
N ILE A 230 1.17 39.93 -14.18
CA ILE A 230 0.90 39.78 -12.73
C ILE A 230 2.18 39.28 -12.05
N LEU A 231 2.79 38.23 -12.60
CA LEU A 231 3.99 37.59 -12.06
C LEU A 231 5.21 38.51 -12.09
N ALA A 232 5.35 39.35 -13.13
CA ALA A 232 6.41 40.36 -13.24
C ALA A 232 6.38 41.43 -12.13
N SER A 233 5.25 41.61 -11.45
CA SER A 233 5.18 42.45 -10.25
C SER A 233 5.89 41.80 -9.05
N MET A 234 6.03 40.47 -9.03
CA MET A 234 6.61 39.71 -7.92
C MET A 234 7.98 39.09 -8.24
N GLY A 235 8.38 39.03 -9.51
CA GLY A 235 9.59 38.32 -9.93
C GLY A 235 10.29 38.92 -11.16
N LYS A 236 11.57 38.56 -11.32
CA LYS A 236 12.47 39.06 -12.38
C LYS A 236 12.62 38.10 -13.56
N ARG A 237 12.24 36.82 -13.41
CA ARG A 237 12.26 35.81 -14.47
C ARG A 237 10.93 35.07 -14.50
N ILE A 238 10.20 35.16 -15.60
CA ILE A 238 8.93 34.46 -15.81
C ILE A 238 9.13 33.48 -16.97
N ILE A 239 9.12 32.19 -16.69
CA ILE A 239 9.49 31.14 -17.66
C ILE A 239 8.25 30.29 -17.95
N HIS A 240 7.79 30.27 -19.20
CA HIS A 240 6.76 29.32 -19.64
C HIS A 240 7.38 27.93 -19.79
N CYS A 241 6.90 26.96 -19.02
CA CYS A 241 7.45 25.61 -18.92
C CYS A 241 6.66 24.58 -19.76
N GLY A 242 5.49 24.97 -20.29
CA GLY A 242 4.59 24.09 -21.04
C GLY A 242 3.15 24.13 -20.50
N PRO A 243 2.34 23.07 -20.72
CA PRO A 243 0.96 22.98 -20.22
C PRO A 243 0.87 22.86 -18.69
N SER A 244 -0.33 22.73 -18.15
CA SER A 244 -0.57 22.64 -16.70
C SER A 244 0.23 21.51 -16.03
N GLY A 245 0.84 21.84 -14.89
CA GLY A 245 1.76 20.98 -14.14
C GLY A 245 3.22 21.04 -14.61
N SER A 246 3.53 21.67 -15.76
CA SER A 246 4.91 21.77 -16.22
C SER A 246 5.78 22.73 -15.39
N GLY A 247 5.19 23.75 -14.75
CA GLY A 247 5.91 24.61 -13.80
C GLY A 247 6.27 23.83 -12.54
N LEU A 248 5.33 23.05 -12.01
CA LEU A 248 5.53 22.13 -10.89
C LEU A 248 6.61 21.07 -11.19
N ALA A 249 6.54 20.41 -12.34
CA ALA A 249 7.54 19.43 -12.74
C ALA A 249 8.96 20.05 -12.84
N ALA A 250 9.09 21.22 -13.46
CA ALA A 250 10.36 21.94 -13.53
C ALA A 250 10.89 22.35 -12.14
N LYS A 251 9.99 22.77 -11.23
CA LYS A 251 10.34 23.10 -9.84
C LYS A 251 10.85 21.89 -9.06
N ILE A 252 10.15 20.75 -9.17
CA ILE A 252 10.49 19.51 -8.47
C ILE A 252 11.85 18.99 -8.95
N CYS A 253 12.09 18.94 -10.27
CA CYS A 253 13.38 18.52 -10.82
C CYS A 253 14.54 19.45 -10.38
N ASN A 254 14.33 20.77 -10.32
CA ASN A 254 15.32 21.71 -9.78
C ASN A 254 15.63 21.44 -8.30
N ASN A 255 14.60 21.19 -7.48
CA ASN A 255 14.77 20.98 -6.05
C ASN A 255 15.35 19.59 -5.71
N LEU A 256 15.12 18.56 -6.55
CA LEU A 256 15.83 17.28 -6.50
C LEU A 256 17.35 17.49 -6.62
N VAL A 257 17.79 18.19 -7.68
CA VAL A 257 19.22 18.47 -7.91
C VAL A 257 19.81 19.23 -6.72
N LEU A 258 19.12 20.27 -6.26
CA LEU A 258 19.56 21.10 -5.13
C LEU A 258 19.72 20.31 -3.82
N GLY A 259 18.79 19.40 -3.51
CA GLY A 259 18.85 18.56 -2.32
C GLY A 259 20.01 17.56 -2.36
N VAL A 260 20.23 16.90 -3.50
CA VAL A 260 21.35 15.97 -3.69
C VAL A 260 22.70 16.71 -3.64
N GLU A 261 22.84 17.83 -4.36
CA GLU A 261 24.09 18.61 -4.38
C GLU A 261 24.48 19.14 -2.99
N GLN A 262 23.51 19.59 -2.19
CA GLN A 262 23.80 20.13 -0.85
C GLN A 262 24.34 19.05 0.11
N ILE A 263 23.88 17.80 -0.01
CA ILE A 263 24.41 16.65 0.74
C ILE A 263 25.83 16.32 0.25
N VAL A 264 26.04 16.17 -1.06
CA VAL A 264 27.36 15.83 -1.63
C VAL A 264 28.42 16.88 -1.30
N VAL A 265 28.07 18.16 -1.30
CA VAL A 265 28.97 19.24 -0.85
C VAL A 265 29.24 19.14 0.65
N ALA A 266 28.23 18.84 1.49
CA ALA A 266 28.43 18.66 2.92
C ALA A 266 29.36 17.48 3.25
N GLU A 267 29.21 16.35 2.56
CA GLU A 267 30.08 15.17 2.67
C GLU A 267 31.52 15.47 2.23
N ALA A 268 31.70 16.08 1.05
CA ALA A 268 33.02 16.40 0.52
C ALA A 268 33.79 17.40 1.40
N MET A 269 33.10 18.43 1.90
CA MET A 269 33.68 19.41 2.81
C MET A 269 34.06 18.79 4.16
N LEU A 270 33.17 18.00 4.76
CA LEU A 270 33.43 17.30 6.03
C LEU A 270 34.60 16.31 5.90
N LEU A 271 34.67 15.54 4.81
CA LEU A 271 35.78 14.63 4.53
C LEU A 271 37.10 15.41 4.42
N GLY A 272 37.13 16.49 3.64
CA GLY A 272 38.33 17.30 3.49
C GLY A 272 38.82 17.93 4.78
N GLN A 273 37.92 18.42 5.65
CA GLN A 273 38.26 18.90 6.99
C GLN A 273 38.88 17.79 7.86
N ARG A 274 38.35 16.56 7.79
CA ARG A 274 38.93 15.40 8.51
C ARG A 274 40.26 14.91 7.92
N LEU A 275 40.56 15.28 6.68
CA LEU A 275 41.88 15.13 6.05
C LEU A 275 42.83 16.30 6.33
N GLY A 276 42.42 17.28 7.15
CA GLY A 276 43.24 18.42 7.56
C GLY A 276 43.24 19.61 6.58
N LEU A 277 42.31 19.65 5.63
CA LEU A 277 42.15 20.79 4.71
C LEU A 277 41.36 21.93 5.36
N ASP A 278 41.80 23.17 5.09
CA ASP A 278 41.06 24.38 5.45
C ASP A 278 39.76 24.50 4.62
N PRO A 279 38.62 24.89 5.23
CA PRO A 279 37.34 25.01 4.52
C PRO A 279 37.35 26.02 3.36
N ALA A 280 37.99 27.18 3.52
CA ALA A 280 38.02 28.20 2.48
C ALA A 280 38.90 27.78 1.30
N VAL A 281 40.04 27.13 1.58
CA VAL A 281 40.91 26.52 0.56
C VAL A 281 40.17 25.43 -0.20
N LEU A 282 39.50 24.51 0.49
CA LEU A 282 38.77 23.41 -0.14
C LEU A 282 37.57 23.89 -0.96
N ALA A 283 36.77 24.83 -0.43
CA ALA A 283 35.68 25.45 -1.18
C ALA A 283 36.21 26.22 -2.40
N GLY A 284 37.35 26.91 -2.28
CA GLY A 284 38.05 27.53 -3.40
C GLY A 284 38.41 26.52 -4.50
N VAL A 285 39.02 25.39 -4.13
CA VAL A 285 39.37 24.30 -5.06
C VAL A 285 38.15 23.71 -5.73
N ILE A 286 37.07 23.44 -4.99
CA ILE A 286 35.80 22.92 -5.56
C ILE A 286 35.22 23.95 -6.54
N ASN A 287 35.16 25.22 -6.14
CA ASN A 287 34.53 26.31 -6.90
C ASN A 287 35.33 26.75 -8.15
N CYS A 288 36.63 26.42 -8.25
CA CYS A 288 37.42 26.60 -9.47
C CYS A 288 37.57 25.33 -10.33
N SER A 289 36.90 24.23 -9.95
CA SER A 289 37.00 22.91 -10.58
C SER A 289 35.64 22.40 -11.07
N THR A 290 35.62 21.22 -11.69
CA THR A 290 34.38 20.58 -12.19
C THR A 290 33.38 20.14 -11.12
N GLY A 291 33.69 20.33 -9.83
CA GLY A 291 32.77 20.12 -8.71
C GLY A 291 31.95 21.35 -8.32
N ALA A 292 32.15 22.50 -8.98
CA ALA A 292 31.47 23.74 -8.67
C ALA A 292 29.96 23.68 -8.95
N CYS A 293 29.13 23.88 -7.92
CA CYS A 293 27.67 23.94 -8.03
C CYS A 293 27.10 25.14 -7.25
N TRP A 294 25.78 25.34 -7.26
CA TRP A 294 25.17 26.44 -6.50
C TRP A 294 25.41 26.28 -4.99
N SER A 295 25.29 25.06 -4.47
CA SER A 295 25.51 24.74 -3.07
C SER A 295 26.97 24.98 -2.65
N SER A 296 27.97 24.71 -3.48
CA SER A 296 29.38 24.96 -3.13
C SER A 296 29.77 26.45 -3.23
N MET A 297 29.19 27.19 -4.18
CA MET A 297 29.54 28.59 -4.48
C MET A 297 28.75 29.63 -3.68
N ILE A 298 27.49 29.35 -3.32
CA ILE A 298 26.53 30.33 -2.78
C ILE A 298 26.02 29.93 -1.39
N ASN A 299 25.71 28.65 -1.18
CA ASN A 299 25.09 28.12 0.04
C ASN A 299 25.96 27.04 0.69
N ASN A 300 27.27 27.30 0.79
CA ASN A 300 28.22 26.30 1.27
C ASN A 300 27.85 25.94 2.73
N PRO A 301 27.74 24.64 3.06
CA PRO A 301 27.20 24.22 4.35
C PRO A 301 28.19 24.34 5.50
N VAL A 302 29.44 24.78 5.27
CA VAL A 302 30.49 24.85 6.29
C VAL A 302 30.86 26.29 6.63
N PRO A 303 30.78 26.71 7.92
CA PRO A 303 31.21 28.04 8.34
C PRO A 303 32.68 28.33 8.00
N GLY A 304 32.97 29.56 7.59
CA GLY A 304 34.28 30.02 7.13
C GLY A 304 34.64 29.61 5.70
N ALA A 305 33.87 28.75 5.04
CA ALA A 305 34.20 28.24 3.70
C ALA A 305 34.04 29.27 2.56
N LEU A 306 33.33 30.38 2.79
CA LEU A 306 33.13 31.45 1.81
C LEU A 306 33.40 32.83 2.44
N PRO A 307 34.68 33.23 2.64
CA PRO A 307 35.05 34.39 3.45
C PRO A 307 34.36 35.72 3.08
N ASP A 308 34.08 35.96 1.80
CA ASP A 308 33.42 37.18 1.31
C ASP A 308 31.87 37.12 1.31
N LYS A 309 31.26 36.10 1.95
CA LYS A 309 29.81 35.83 1.89
C LYS A 309 29.25 35.44 3.25
N ALA A 310 27.93 35.57 3.40
CA ALA A 310 27.18 35.18 4.61
C ALA A 310 26.07 34.15 4.30
N PRO A 311 26.43 32.91 3.87
CA PRO A 311 25.48 31.80 3.77
C PRO A 311 24.84 31.49 5.14
N PRO A 312 23.76 30.68 5.19
CA PRO A 312 23.06 30.36 6.44
C PRO A 312 23.96 29.81 7.54
N CYS A 313 24.96 28.99 7.21
CA CYS A 313 25.88 28.40 8.19
C CYS A 313 26.61 29.42 9.07
N GLU A 314 26.89 30.64 8.58
CA GLU A 314 27.54 31.72 9.34
C GLU A 314 26.63 32.34 10.44
N ARG A 315 25.34 32.03 10.42
CA ARG A 315 24.33 32.46 11.41
C ARG A 315 23.60 31.26 12.01
N ASP A 316 24.35 30.20 12.28
CA ASP A 316 23.88 28.90 12.78
C ASP A 316 22.70 28.31 11.98
N TYR A 317 22.72 28.46 10.65
CA TYR A 317 21.72 27.95 9.70
C TYR A 317 20.34 28.62 9.82
N GLU A 318 20.23 29.75 10.51
CA GLU A 318 18.95 30.45 10.68
C GLU A 318 18.41 31.10 9.38
N GLY A 319 17.09 31.00 9.21
CA GLY A 319 16.38 31.44 8.01
C GLY A 319 16.57 30.49 6.83
N GLY A 320 16.86 31.06 5.65
CA GLY A 320 17.12 30.28 4.43
C GLY A 320 15.91 29.51 3.90
N PHE A 321 16.13 28.30 3.40
CA PHE A 321 15.11 27.35 2.95
C PHE A 321 15.10 26.13 3.89
N ALA A 322 14.05 25.99 4.69
CA ALA A 322 14.04 25.05 5.81
C ALA A 322 14.19 23.58 5.40
N THR A 323 14.94 22.81 6.17
CA THR A 323 15.18 21.36 5.99
C THR A 323 13.89 20.55 5.81
N SER A 324 12.84 20.86 6.59
CA SER A 324 11.51 20.24 6.45
C SER A 324 10.81 20.53 5.11
N LEU A 325 11.09 21.68 4.48
CA LEU A 325 10.58 22.02 3.14
C LEU A 325 11.39 21.33 2.04
N MET A 326 12.70 21.17 2.21
CA MET A 326 13.52 20.36 1.30
C MET A 326 13.08 18.89 1.32
N LEU A 327 12.86 18.32 2.51
CA LEU A 327 12.29 16.97 2.67
C LEU A 327 10.95 16.84 1.93
N LYS A 328 10.04 17.81 2.11
CA LYS A 328 8.74 17.84 1.43
C LYS A 328 8.87 17.93 -0.10
N ASP A 329 9.81 18.69 -0.63
CA ASP A 329 10.05 18.81 -2.08
C ASP A 329 10.74 17.56 -2.67
N LEU A 330 11.62 16.89 -1.92
CA LEU A 330 12.21 15.61 -2.32
C LEU A 330 11.17 14.49 -2.35
N GLY A 331 10.27 14.44 -1.36
CA GLY A 331 9.12 13.53 -1.36
C GLY A 331 8.18 13.76 -2.54
N LEU A 332 8.02 15.00 -3.03
CA LEU A 332 7.30 15.23 -4.30
C LEU A 332 8.03 14.59 -5.49
N ALA A 333 9.36 14.61 -5.50
CA ALA A 333 10.16 14.04 -6.58
C ALA A 333 10.14 12.49 -6.62
N THR A 334 10.18 11.83 -5.46
CA THR A 334 10.11 10.36 -5.35
C THR A 334 8.70 9.83 -5.62
N ASN A 335 7.65 10.57 -5.26
CA ASN A 335 6.27 10.28 -5.69
C ASN A 335 6.11 10.41 -7.22
N VAL A 336 6.64 11.48 -7.84
CA VAL A 336 6.61 11.63 -9.31
C VAL A 336 7.41 10.53 -10.01
N SER A 337 8.57 10.13 -9.47
CA SER A 337 9.34 8.94 -9.93
C SER A 337 8.49 7.68 -9.91
N SER A 338 7.81 7.40 -8.78
CA SER A 338 6.99 6.20 -8.60
C SER A 338 5.84 6.13 -9.61
N ASN A 339 5.26 7.27 -9.97
CA ASN A 339 4.19 7.38 -10.96
C ASN A 339 4.71 7.32 -12.42
N SER A 340 5.92 7.81 -12.70
CA SER A 340 6.50 7.82 -14.05
C SER A 340 7.38 6.62 -14.39
N GLY A 341 7.74 5.79 -13.40
CA GLY A 341 8.71 4.70 -13.53
C GLY A 341 10.16 5.17 -13.74
N SER A 342 10.48 6.42 -13.38
CA SER A 342 11.81 7.01 -13.60
C SER A 342 12.74 6.75 -12.40
N PRO A 343 13.87 6.02 -12.55
CA PRO A 343 14.74 5.69 -11.42
C PRO A 343 15.48 6.92 -10.87
N VAL A 344 15.36 7.20 -9.57
CA VAL A 344 15.98 8.37 -8.91
C VAL A 344 16.74 7.99 -7.62
N PRO A 345 17.65 7.00 -7.63
CA PRO A 345 18.25 6.43 -6.42
C PRO A 345 19.01 7.44 -5.53
N LEU A 346 19.53 8.54 -6.10
CA LEU A 346 20.16 9.62 -5.31
C LEU A 346 19.13 10.55 -4.65
N ALA A 347 17.92 10.70 -5.23
CA ALA A 347 16.83 11.46 -4.63
C ALA A 347 16.18 10.66 -3.49
N GLU A 348 16.02 9.35 -3.65
CA GLU A 348 15.57 8.43 -2.60
C GLU A 348 16.54 8.45 -1.40
N ALA A 349 17.85 8.41 -1.67
CA ALA A 349 18.89 8.58 -0.65
C ALA A 349 18.80 9.96 0.04
N ALA A 350 18.65 11.03 -0.73
CA ALA A 350 18.55 12.39 -0.20
C ALA A 350 17.28 12.59 0.65
N GLU A 351 16.12 12.09 0.21
CA GLU A 351 14.87 12.11 0.99
C GLU A 351 15.07 11.39 2.32
N SER A 352 15.69 10.19 2.30
CA SER A 352 15.95 9.42 3.51
C SER A 352 16.90 10.14 4.48
N ILE A 353 17.98 10.75 3.98
CA ILE A 353 18.90 11.54 4.79
C ILE A 353 18.19 12.75 5.40
N TYR A 354 17.40 13.49 4.62
CA TYR A 354 16.64 14.65 5.12
C TYR A 354 15.53 14.24 6.11
N ALA A 355 14.90 13.08 5.93
CA ALA A 355 13.97 12.51 6.89
C ALA A 355 14.67 12.17 8.22
N GLU A 356 15.85 11.56 8.16
CA GLU A 356 16.65 11.19 9.33
C GLU A 356 17.17 12.42 10.09
N VAL A 357 17.53 13.51 9.39
CA VAL A 357 17.85 14.82 10.00
C VAL A 357 16.64 15.34 10.79
N VAL A 358 15.46 15.45 10.16
CA VAL A 358 14.25 15.97 10.82
C VAL A 358 13.79 15.06 11.97
N ARG A 359 13.99 13.74 11.85
CA ARG A 359 13.58 12.75 12.86
C ARG A 359 14.48 12.72 14.09
N ARG A 360 15.80 12.84 13.93
CA ARG A 360 16.75 12.87 15.06
C ARG A 360 16.90 14.25 15.68
N ASN A 361 16.80 15.29 14.86
CA ASN A 361 17.08 16.67 15.22
C ASN A 361 15.93 17.59 14.72
N PRO A 362 14.75 17.55 15.36
CA PRO A 362 13.58 18.34 14.93
C PRO A 362 13.84 19.85 14.87
N GLU A 363 14.79 20.36 15.65
CA GLU A 363 15.28 21.73 15.61
C GLU A 363 15.90 22.09 14.24
N LEU A 364 16.69 21.18 13.65
CA LEU A 364 17.26 21.35 12.32
C LEU A 364 16.20 21.30 11.22
N GLY A 365 15.02 20.73 11.50
CA GLY A 365 13.85 20.78 10.62
C GLY A 365 13.37 22.21 10.28
N ASN A 366 13.66 23.18 11.15
CA ASN A 366 13.31 24.60 10.97
C ASN A 366 14.46 25.46 10.42
N GLN A 367 15.71 25.00 10.57
CA GLN A 367 16.90 25.65 10.02
C GLN A 367 17.06 25.36 8.52
N ASP A 368 17.92 26.13 7.84
CA ASP A 368 18.22 25.96 6.41
C ASP A 368 18.74 24.55 6.08
N PHE A 369 18.29 23.98 4.95
CA PHE A 369 18.63 22.63 4.49
C PHE A 369 20.14 22.32 4.34
N SER A 370 21.01 23.33 4.32
CA SER A 370 22.47 23.14 4.48
C SER A 370 22.88 22.61 5.87
N SER A 371 22.01 22.67 6.87
CA SER A 371 22.21 22.12 8.22
C SER A 371 22.33 20.59 8.24
N VAL A 372 22.11 19.90 7.11
CA VAL A 372 22.50 18.49 6.94
C VAL A 372 23.97 18.25 7.28
N TYR A 373 24.86 19.25 7.09
CA TYR A 373 26.24 19.18 7.57
C TYR A 373 26.37 19.10 9.10
N LYS A 374 25.52 19.77 9.91
CA LYS A 374 25.52 19.58 11.38
C LYS A 374 25.26 18.12 11.72
N TYR A 375 24.27 17.50 11.08
CA TYR A 375 23.89 16.10 11.28
C TYR A 375 25.00 15.13 10.83
N LEU A 376 25.62 15.35 9.66
CA LEU A 376 26.73 14.54 9.15
C LEU A 376 27.97 14.66 10.04
N ARG A 377 28.28 15.88 10.52
CA ARG A 377 29.41 16.12 11.44
C ARG A 377 29.19 15.42 12.78
N ALA A 378 27.99 15.56 13.37
CA ALA A 378 27.62 14.85 14.59
C ALA A 378 27.75 13.32 14.42
N ALA A 379 27.28 12.76 13.30
CA ALA A 379 27.46 11.33 13.01
C ALA A 379 28.95 10.91 12.97
N ALA A 380 29.81 11.74 12.37
CA ALA A 380 31.26 11.49 12.29
C ALA A 380 32.00 11.75 13.63
N GLU A 381 31.41 12.52 14.55
CA GLU A 381 31.87 12.71 15.93
C GLU A 381 31.44 11.53 16.83
N GLU A 382 30.22 11.01 16.63
CA GLU A 382 29.65 9.82 17.26
C GLU A 382 30.30 8.49 16.80
N GLY A 383 31.09 8.52 15.72
CA GLY A 383 31.58 7.30 15.04
C GLY A 383 30.48 6.52 14.30
N ARG A 384 29.29 7.11 14.16
CA ARG A 384 28.11 6.52 13.52
C ARG A 384 28.23 6.56 12.00
N LYS A 385 28.10 5.41 11.36
CA LYS A 385 27.93 5.33 9.90
C LYS A 385 26.57 5.91 9.52
N VAL A 386 26.57 6.94 8.68
CA VAL A 386 25.39 7.34 7.91
C VAL A 386 25.32 6.40 6.72
N HIS A 387 24.51 5.35 6.84
CA HIS A 387 24.22 4.47 5.72
C HIS A 387 23.19 5.14 4.81
N ASN A 388 23.36 5.01 3.49
CA ASN A 388 22.21 5.05 2.58
C ASN A 388 21.42 3.75 2.84
N PRO A 389 20.20 3.80 3.40
CA PRO A 389 19.48 2.59 3.73
C PRO A 389 19.04 1.86 2.45
N PRO A 390 18.93 0.52 2.46
CA PRO A 390 18.18 -0.17 1.41
C PRO A 390 16.75 0.38 1.38
N ILE A 391 16.16 0.46 0.18
CA ILE A 391 14.89 1.17 -0.09
C ILE A 391 13.71 0.53 0.67
N LEU A 392 13.55 0.91 1.95
CA LEU A 392 12.52 0.48 2.89
C LEU A 392 12.60 1.38 4.15
N LEU A 393 11.51 2.09 4.46
CA LEU A 393 11.40 2.95 5.64
C LEU A 393 11.44 2.12 6.94
N MET A 394 12.60 2.06 7.60
CA MET A 394 12.71 1.46 8.93
C MET A 394 12.26 2.43 10.03
N SER A 395 10.99 2.30 10.41
CA SER A 395 10.60 2.53 11.80
C SER A 395 11.28 1.51 12.72
N GLU A 396 11.20 1.70 14.04
CA GLU A 396 11.68 0.69 15.00
C GLU A 396 11.03 -0.67 14.69
N LYS A 397 11.87 -1.72 14.53
CA LYS A 397 11.41 -3.04 14.08
C LYS A 397 10.31 -3.56 15.02
N PRO A 398 9.15 -3.98 14.51
CA PRO A 398 8.03 -4.39 15.36
C PRO A 398 8.37 -5.65 16.16
N ASN A 399 7.79 -5.77 17.36
CA ASN A 399 7.63 -7.08 18.01
C ASN A 399 6.44 -7.81 17.36
N ALA A 400 6.63 -9.07 16.98
CA ALA A 400 5.66 -9.87 16.22
C ALA A 400 5.30 -11.21 16.88
N ILE A 401 4.08 -11.70 16.63
CA ILE A 401 3.65 -13.06 17.00
C ILE A 401 3.17 -13.81 15.75
N ILE A 402 3.59 -15.07 15.61
CA ILE A 402 2.98 -16.04 14.70
C ILE A 402 2.15 -17.02 15.54
N PHE A 403 0.86 -17.15 15.23
CA PHE A 403 -0.05 -18.10 15.85
C PHE A 403 -0.38 -19.25 14.87
N GLY A 404 -0.14 -20.48 15.31
CA GLY A 404 -0.40 -21.69 14.54
C GLY A 404 0.53 -21.87 13.34
N GLY A 405 0.21 -22.87 12.53
CA GLY A 405 0.86 -23.11 11.24
C GLY A 405 2.30 -23.63 11.31
N VAL A 406 2.77 -24.16 12.45
CA VAL A 406 4.12 -24.75 12.55
C VAL A 406 4.29 -25.93 11.60
N ASN A 407 3.25 -26.74 11.37
CA ASN A 407 3.27 -27.74 10.30
C ASN A 407 3.11 -27.11 8.90
N THR A 408 2.58 -25.89 8.78
CA THR A 408 2.35 -25.18 7.51
C THR A 408 3.38 -24.05 7.27
N CYS A 409 2.94 -22.85 6.89
CA CYS A 409 3.80 -21.74 6.45
C CYS A 409 4.52 -20.98 7.58
N ALA A 410 4.25 -21.25 8.87
CA ALA A 410 4.86 -20.49 9.97
C ALA A 410 6.38 -20.64 10.02
N ARG A 411 6.90 -21.79 9.60
CA ARG A 411 8.34 -22.06 9.49
C ARG A 411 9.01 -21.10 8.50
N SER A 412 8.49 -21.02 7.28
CA SER A 412 8.99 -20.11 6.24
C SER A 412 8.80 -18.63 6.61
N LEU A 413 7.70 -18.28 7.30
CA LEU A 413 7.49 -16.93 7.82
C LEU A 413 8.52 -16.58 8.90
N ALA A 414 8.78 -17.47 9.85
CA ALA A 414 9.82 -17.26 10.86
C ALA A 414 11.20 -17.09 10.23
N SER A 415 11.57 -17.94 9.25
CA SER A 415 12.84 -17.81 8.51
C SER A 415 12.97 -16.52 7.68
N VAL A 416 11.85 -15.85 7.33
CA VAL A 416 11.88 -14.53 6.67
C VAL A 416 11.95 -13.39 7.69
N LEU A 417 11.24 -13.50 8.83
CA LEU A 417 11.25 -12.46 9.87
C LEU A 417 12.54 -12.46 10.72
N VAL A 418 13.11 -13.63 10.97
CA VAL A 418 14.38 -13.85 11.68
C VAL A 418 15.17 -14.92 10.90
N PRO A 419 15.91 -14.52 9.84
CA PRO A 419 16.70 -15.47 9.08
C PRO A 419 17.89 -15.98 9.90
N VAL A 420 18.32 -17.21 9.62
CA VAL A 420 19.49 -17.83 10.28
C VAL A 420 20.73 -16.95 10.04
N GLU A 421 20.95 -16.56 8.78
CA GLU A 421 21.98 -15.61 8.36
C GLU A 421 21.34 -14.30 7.87
N GLY A 422 21.92 -13.15 8.23
CA GLY A 422 21.38 -11.83 7.91
C GLY A 422 20.65 -11.16 9.07
N GLU A 423 19.89 -10.11 8.75
CA GLU A 423 19.28 -9.21 9.73
C GLU A 423 17.79 -9.51 9.96
N SER A 424 17.39 -9.64 11.23
CA SER A 424 15.98 -9.79 11.63
C SER A 424 15.14 -8.58 11.22
N LEU A 425 13.98 -8.82 10.60
CA LEU A 425 12.99 -7.79 10.23
C LEU A 425 12.16 -7.32 11.44
N VAL A 426 12.10 -8.13 12.49
CA VAL A 426 11.38 -7.89 13.75
C VAL A 426 12.38 -7.72 14.90
N SER A 427 12.00 -6.94 15.92
CA SER A 427 12.82 -6.81 17.15
C SER A 427 12.80 -8.12 17.93
N ASN A 428 11.62 -8.61 18.27
CA ASN A 428 11.40 -9.92 18.91
C ASN A 428 10.28 -10.67 18.17
N LEU A 429 10.42 -11.99 18.04
CA LEU A 429 9.45 -12.89 17.43
C LEU A 429 8.96 -13.91 18.48
N ARG A 430 7.65 -14.03 18.66
CA ARG A 430 7.05 -15.16 19.40
C ARG A 430 6.32 -16.09 18.44
N ILE A 431 6.49 -17.40 18.61
CA ILE A 431 5.80 -18.44 17.84
C ILE A 431 4.95 -19.28 18.80
N VAL A 432 3.66 -19.43 18.51
CA VAL A 432 2.70 -20.03 19.45
C VAL A 432 1.83 -21.06 18.73
N ASP A 433 1.98 -22.34 19.08
CA ASP A 433 1.30 -23.47 18.42
C ASP A 433 0.96 -24.58 19.44
N LYS A 434 0.09 -25.51 19.06
CA LYS A 434 -0.28 -26.71 19.83
C LYS A 434 0.84 -27.77 19.83
N TYR A 435 1.67 -27.82 18.78
CA TYR A 435 2.78 -28.77 18.68
C TYR A 435 3.95 -28.40 19.62
N SER A 436 4.69 -29.40 20.10
CA SER A 436 6.01 -29.15 20.69
C SER A 436 7.07 -29.20 19.59
N VAL A 437 8.17 -28.47 19.82
CA VAL A 437 9.41 -28.50 19.04
C VAL A 437 10.54 -29.21 19.79
N VAL A 438 10.42 -29.40 21.11
CA VAL A 438 11.40 -30.08 21.97
C VAL A 438 10.67 -30.98 22.99
N PRO A 439 10.69 -32.32 22.82
CA PRO A 439 10.94 -33.01 21.55
C PRO A 439 9.85 -32.68 20.52
N PRO A 440 10.15 -32.70 19.21
CA PRO A 440 9.20 -32.30 18.17
C PRO A 440 8.03 -33.29 18.05
N THR A 441 6.79 -32.79 18.14
CA THR A 441 5.56 -33.59 17.93
C THR A 441 4.91 -33.37 16.56
N THR A 442 5.57 -32.64 15.68
CA THR A 442 5.27 -32.53 14.25
C THR A 442 6.60 -32.46 13.47
N TYR A 443 6.58 -32.62 12.15
CA TYR A 443 7.76 -32.40 11.33
C TYR A 443 8.01 -30.90 11.18
N ILE A 444 9.25 -30.47 11.45
CA ILE A 444 9.65 -29.07 11.42
C ILE A 444 10.79 -28.75 10.45
N GLY A 445 11.42 -29.77 9.85
CA GLY A 445 12.64 -29.61 9.06
C GLY A 445 13.87 -29.22 9.90
N SER A 446 15.00 -29.10 9.24
CA SER A 446 16.35 -28.87 9.81
C SER A 446 16.74 -27.40 9.90
N GLU A 447 16.09 -26.51 9.15
CA GLU A 447 16.34 -25.06 9.24
C GLU A 447 15.57 -24.39 10.38
N PHE A 448 14.34 -24.83 10.68
CA PHE A 448 13.51 -24.19 11.70
C PHE A 448 14.13 -24.24 13.12
N PRO A 449 14.76 -25.36 13.58
CA PRO A 449 15.51 -25.36 14.84
C PRO A 449 16.55 -24.24 14.96
N LYS A 450 17.28 -23.95 13.87
CA LYS A 450 18.29 -22.88 13.81
C LYS A 450 17.70 -21.47 13.91
N VAL A 451 16.41 -21.31 13.61
CA VAL A 451 15.64 -20.07 13.84
C VAL A 451 15.18 -19.99 15.29
N LEU A 452 14.82 -21.12 15.91
CA LEU A 452 14.46 -21.19 17.34
C LEU A 452 15.65 -20.99 18.28
N GLU A 453 16.88 -21.18 17.80
CA GLU A 453 18.14 -20.93 18.53
C GLU A 453 18.54 -19.43 18.57
N LYS A 454 17.80 -18.54 17.90
CA LYS A 454 18.13 -17.10 17.82
C LYS A 454 17.63 -16.38 19.07
N ASP A 455 18.49 -15.57 19.72
CA ASP A 455 18.21 -14.87 20.98
C ASP A 455 16.91 -14.05 21.02
N ASN A 456 16.42 -13.60 19.86
CA ASN A 456 15.21 -12.79 19.72
C ASN A 456 13.95 -13.59 19.31
N VAL A 457 13.98 -14.93 19.43
CA VAL A 457 12.88 -15.84 19.09
C VAL A 457 12.42 -16.60 20.35
N GLU A 458 11.13 -16.57 20.64
CA GLU A 458 10.49 -17.34 21.73
C GLU A 458 9.49 -18.35 21.15
N TYR A 459 9.63 -19.63 21.47
CA TYR A 459 8.60 -20.64 21.17
C TYR A 459 7.76 -20.95 22.40
N LYS A 460 6.43 -20.91 22.26
CA LYS A 460 5.47 -21.16 23.33
C LYS A 460 4.44 -22.20 22.90
N GLN A 461 4.59 -23.45 23.35
CA GLN A 461 3.55 -24.46 23.16
C GLN A 461 2.30 -24.08 23.96
N ALA A 462 1.15 -23.95 23.31
CA ALA A 462 -0.10 -23.52 23.95
C ALA A 462 -1.33 -24.12 23.28
N ASN A 463 -2.32 -24.51 24.10
CA ASN A 463 -3.64 -24.84 23.59
C ASN A 463 -4.46 -23.56 23.38
N LEU A 464 -4.45 -23.05 22.14
CA LEU A 464 -5.12 -21.79 21.75
C LEU A 464 -6.66 -21.84 21.80
N THR A 465 -7.27 -22.99 22.10
CA THR A 465 -8.71 -23.04 22.44
C THR A 465 -9.02 -22.49 23.84
N VAL A 466 -8.00 -22.32 24.70
CA VAL A 466 -8.14 -21.81 26.06
C VAL A 466 -7.92 -20.29 26.08
N PRO A 467 -8.91 -19.46 26.45
CA PRO A 467 -8.78 -18.00 26.40
C PRO A 467 -7.60 -17.43 27.21
N ALA A 468 -7.32 -18.00 28.39
CA ALA A 468 -6.19 -17.58 29.22
C ALA A 468 -4.82 -17.88 28.58
N ALA A 469 -4.71 -18.94 27.79
CA ALA A 469 -3.50 -19.25 27.03
C ALA A 469 -3.29 -18.27 25.88
N VAL A 470 -4.38 -17.83 25.23
CA VAL A 470 -4.35 -16.75 24.24
C VAL A 470 -3.94 -15.43 24.88
N THR A 471 -4.54 -15.01 26.00
CA THR A 471 -4.13 -13.78 26.72
C THR A 471 -2.64 -13.82 27.08
N SER A 472 -2.16 -14.92 27.68
CA SER A 472 -0.75 -15.12 28.03
C SER A 472 0.19 -15.17 26.81
N ALA A 473 -0.31 -15.41 25.60
CA ALA A 473 0.49 -15.34 24.39
C ALA A 473 0.79 -13.90 23.93
N PHE A 474 -0.02 -12.91 24.33
CA PHE A 474 0.21 -11.48 24.02
C PHE A 474 1.06 -10.74 25.06
N ASP A 475 1.35 -11.35 26.21
CA ASP A 475 2.10 -10.71 27.29
C ASP A 475 3.62 -10.79 27.01
N PRO A 476 4.32 -9.66 26.74
CA PRO A 476 5.74 -9.67 26.42
C PRO A 476 6.59 -10.04 27.64
N PRO A 477 7.81 -10.57 27.45
CA PRO A 477 8.81 -10.70 28.53
C PRO A 477 9.11 -9.34 29.19
N GLU A 478 9.58 -9.36 30.44
CA GLU A 478 9.89 -8.14 31.18
C GLU A 478 10.92 -7.27 30.44
N GLY A 479 10.64 -5.97 30.33
CA GLY A 479 11.45 -5.01 29.57
C GLY A 479 11.22 -5.00 28.05
N GLN A 480 10.49 -5.96 27.46
CA GLN A 480 10.17 -5.94 26.03
C GLN A 480 8.92 -5.11 25.72
N ALA A 481 8.93 -4.44 24.57
CA ALA A 481 7.79 -3.69 24.06
C ALA A 481 6.60 -4.61 23.68
N PRO A 482 5.34 -4.11 23.72
CA PRO A 482 4.18 -4.89 23.29
C PRO A 482 4.28 -5.38 21.84
N TYR A 483 3.77 -6.58 21.59
CA TYR A 483 3.62 -7.10 20.22
C TYR A 483 2.64 -6.24 19.43
N SER A 484 2.99 -5.92 18.18
CA SER A 484 2.22 -5.02 17.33
C SER A 484 1.87 -5.59 15.95
N TYR A 485 2.55 -6.66 15.53
CA TYR A 485 2.33 -7.37 14.27
C TYR A 485 1.91 -8.81 14.58
N ILE A 486 0.71 -9.23 14.17
CA ILE A 486 0.16 -10.56 14.44
C ILE A 486 -0.07 -11.29 13.13
N PHE A 487 0.44 -12.51 13.02
CA PHE A 487 0.24 -13.41 11.88
C PHE A 487 -0.57 -14.62 12.35
N ASP A 488 -1.81 -14.73 11.87
CA ASP A 488 -2.74 -15.78 12.24
C ASP A 488 -2.84 -16.85 11.15
N LEU A 489 -2.16 -17.96 11.40
CA LEU A 489 -2.10 -19.18 10.58
C LEU A 489 -2.89 -20.31 11.25
N THR A 490 -3.77 -20.01 12.22
CA THR A 490 -4.48 -21.04 13.02
C THR A 490 -5.64 -21.69 12.26
N GLY A 491 -5.78 -23.00 12.41
CA GLY A 491 -6.96 -23.73 11.96
C GLY A 491 -6.74 -25.24 11.93
N ASP A 492 -7.83 -25.99 11.72
CA ASP A 492 -7.75 -27.40 11.36
C ASP A 492 -7.88 -27.51 9.83
N ILE A 493 -6.90 -28.16 9.20
CA ILE A 493 -6.78 -28.30 7.73
C ILE A 493 -7.27 -29.66 7.22
N ALA A 494 -7.65 -30.58 8.11
CA ALA A 494 -8.09 -31.90 7.70
C ALA A 494 -9.50 -31.87 7.09
N TYR A 495 -9.65 -32.56 5.95
CA TYR A 495 -10.84 -32.50 5.09
C TYR A 495 -12.05 -33.28 5.64
N ASP A 496 -11.79 -34.23 6.54
CA ASP A 496 -12.75 -35.17 7.13
C ASP A 496 -13.49 -34.63 8.38
N ARG A 497 -13.13 -33.42 8.83
CA ARG A 497 -13.56 -32.90 10.13
C ARG A 497 -15.01 -32.41 10.13
N ALA A 498 -15.78 -32.94 11.09
CA ALA A 498 -17.14 -32.49 11.37
C ALA A 498 -17.20 -31.01 11.83
N ASP A 499 -18.34 -30.35 11.63
CA ASP A 499 -18.53 -28.91 11.87
C ASP A 499 -17.98 -28.44 13.23
N MET A 500 -18.31 -29.14 14.32
CA MET A 500 -17.90 -28.74 15.67
C MET A 500 -16.38 -28.75 15.89
N VAL A 501 -15.62 -29.57 15.17
CA VAL A 501 -14.15 -29.56 15.23
C VAL A 501 -13.62 -28.31 14.54
N GLN A 502 -14.15 -27.95 13.37
CA GLN A 502 -13.78 -26.74 12.65
C GLN A 502 -14.21 -25.46 13.38
N ILE A 503 -15.42 -25.43 13.97
CA ILE A 503 -15.88 -24.33 14.81
C ILE A 503 -14.92 -24.13 16.01
N ASN A 504 -14.49 -25.21 16.66
CA ASN A 504 -13.64 -25.11 17.86
C ASN A 504 -12.17 -24.85 17.56
N HIS A 505 -11.58 -25.45 16.52
CA HIS A 505 -10.15 -25.34 16.22
C HIS A 505 -9.80 -24.24 15.20
N THR A 506 -10.76 -23.79 14.39
CA THR A 506 -10.57 -22.72 13.40
C THR A 506 -11.30 -21.45 13.85
N CYS A 507 -12.64 -21.45 13.91
CA CYS A 507 -13.41 -20.24 14.17
C CYS A 507 -13.17 -19.65 15.56
N ASN A 508 -13.29 -20.47 16.62
CA ASN A 508 -13.16 -20.01 18.00
C ASN A 508 -11.72 -19.61 18.35
N VAL A 509 -10.70 -20.32 17.83
CA VAL A 509 -9.28 -19.97 18.03
C VAL A 509 -8.98 -18.61 17.41
N ALA A 510 -9.23 -18.43 16.12
CA ALA A 510 -9.01 -17.17 15.42
C ALA A 510 -9.80 -16.02 16.07
N ARG A 511 -11.07 -16.25 16.46
CA ARG A 511 -11.86 -15.26 17.19
C ARG A 511 -11.20 -14.84 18.50
N LEU A 512 -10.70 -15.78 19.32
CA LEU A 512 -10.04 -15.44 20.59
C LEU A 512 -8.79 -14.59 20.35
N ILE A 513 -7.96 -14.96 19.38
CA ILE A 513 -6.71 -14.24 19.05
C ILE A 513 -7.04 -12.84 18.49
N GLY A 514 -7.97 -12.73 17.54
CA GLY A 514 -8.44 -11.44 17.00
C GLY A 514 -9.12 -10.55 18.04
N THR A 515 -9.86 -11.12 18.99
CA THR A 515 -10.50 -10.37 20.08
C THR A 515 -9.44 -9.82 21.05
N GLU A 516 -8.41 -10.59 21.38
CA GLU A 516 -7.31 -10.11 22.22
C GLU A 516 -6.45 -9.07 21.47
N ALA A 517 -6.11 -9.31 20.21
CA ALA A 517 -5.37 -8.39 19.35
C ALA A 517 -6.04 -7.01 19.23
N ALA A 518 -7.38 -6.98 19.11
CA ALA A 518 -8.15 -5.73 19.12
C ALA A 518 -8.02 -4.98 20.46
N LYS A 519 -8.17 -5.65 21.61
CA LYS A 519 -7.95 -5.04 22.94
C LYS A 519 -6.53 -4.48 23.11
N ARG A 520 -5.53 -5.17 22.55
CA ARG A 520 -4.11 -4.78 22.59
C ARG A 520 -3.77 -3.66 21.60
N ASN A 521 -4.73 -3.23 20.75
CA ASN A 521 -4.55 -2.21 19.71
C ASN A 521 -3.37 -2.53 18.77
N VAL A 522 -3.25 -3.79 18.32
CA VAL A 522 -2.14 -4.19 17.43
C VAL A 522 -2.21 -3.42 16.09
N LYS A 523 -1.05 -3.06 15.54
CA LYS A 523 -0.94 -2.27 14.31
C LYS A 523 -1.32 -3.10 13.08
N ALA A 524 -1.03 -4.39 13.08
CA ALA A 524 -1.38 -5.32 12.01
C ALA A 524 -1.84 -6.68 12.54
N TYR A 525 -2.92 -7.21 11.96
CA TYR A 525 -3.39 -8.59 12.14
C TYR A 525 -3.60 -9.20 10.76
N ILE A 526 -2.74 -10.13 10.35
CA ILE A 526 -2.78 -10.74 9.03
C ILE A 526 -3.29 -12.18 9.14
N ARG A 527 -4.48 -12.42 8.60
CA ARG A 527 -5.13 -13.73 8.58
C ARG A 527 -4.80 -14.47 7.28
N VAL A 528 -4.21 -15.65 7.39
CA VAL A 528 -4.10 -16.58 6.26
C VAL A 528 -5.44 -17.26 6.00
N GLN A 529 -5.81 -17.36 4.72
CA GLN A 529 -6.93 -18.17 4.24
C GLN A 529 -6.41 -19.17 3.21
N GLU A 530 -6.40 -20.44 3.59
CA GLU A 530 -6.05 -21.58 2.73
C GLU A 530 -6.98 -21.72 1.50
N PRO A 531 -6.57 -22.43 0.44
CA PRO A 531 -7.27 -22.50 -0.86
C PRO A 531 -8.56 -23.36 -0.88
N TRP A 532 -9.37 -23.30 0.18
CA TRP A 532 -10.58 -24.12 0.36
C TRP A 532 -11.80 -23.56 -0.39
N TYR A 533 -11.67 -23.37 -1.70
CA TYR A 533 -12.69 -22.78 -2.58
C TYR A 533 -12.79 -23.47 -3.94
N GLU A 534 -14.01 -23.54 -4.48
CA GLU A 534 -14.28 -23.97 -5.85
C GLU A 534 -14.35 -22.74 -6.78
N CYS A 535 -13.31 -22.53 -7.59
CA CYS A 535 -13.30 -21.53 -8.66
C CYS A 535 -13.96 -22.06 -9.96
N SER A 536 -14.31 -21.14 -10.86
CA SER A 536 -14.70 -21.49 -12.23
C SER A 536 -13.50 -21.93 -13.06
N GLU A 537 -13.72 -22.76 -14.07
CA GLU A 537 -12.69 -23.10 -15.07
C GLU A 537 -12.49 -22.00 -16.13
N LYS A 538 -13.19 -20.86 -16.00
CA LYS A 538 -13.25 -19.78 -16.98
C LYS A 538 -12.77 -18.45 -16.39
N GLY A 539 -11.58 -18.03 -16.79
CA GLY A 539 -11.01 -16.72 -16.44
C GLY A 539 -10.07 -16.78 -15.23
N THR A 540 -9.90 -15.64 -14.58
CA THR A 540 -9.21 -15.47 -13.30
C THR A 540 -10.11 -14.66 -12.38
N HIS A 541 -10.17 -15.00 -11.10
CA HIS A 541 -11.12 -14.44 -10.14
C HIS A 541 -10.44 -13.43 -9.22
N ASP A 542 -11.02 -12.23 -9.12
CA ASP A 542 -10.57 -11.20 -8.19
C ASP A 542 -11.15 -11.40 -6.77
N GLU A 543 -10.97 -10.41 -5.92
CA GLU A 543 -11.44 -10.43 -4.53
C GLU A 543 -12.92 -10.03 -4.36
N LYS A 544 -13.63 -9.65 -5.43
CA LYS A 544 -15.07 -9.35 -5.43
C LYS A 544 -15.93 -10.56 -5.74
N GLU A 545 -15.36 -11.57 -6.39
CA GLU A 545 -16.06 -12.82 -6.65
C GLU A 545 -16.23 -13.65 -5.36
N ASN A 546 -17.41 -14.26 -5.23
CA ASN A 546 -17.74 -15.22 -4.17
C ASN A 546 -17.61 -16.66 -4.69
N PRO A 547 -16.40 -17.25 -4.71
CA PRO A 547 -16.26 -18.67 -5.00
C PRO A 547 -16.91 -19.50 -3.88
N LYS A 548 -17.50 -20.64 -4.25
CA LYS A 548 -18.15 -21.54 -3.28
C LYS A 548 -17.08 -22.13 -2.33
N PRO A 549 -17.24 -22.06 -1.00
CA PRO A 549 -16.31 -22.74 -0.09
C PRO A 549 -16.36 -24.27 -0.22
N LEU A 550 -15.20 -24.90 -0.07
CA LEU A 550 -15.01 -26.34 -0.30
C LEU A 550 -15.43 -27.16 0.93
N GLY A 551 -16.70 -27.59 0.94
CA GLY A 551 -17.26 -28.47 1.97
C GLY A 551 -17.29 -27.85 3.38
N VAL A 552 -17.30 -28.69 4.41
CA VAL A 552 -17.33 -28.25 5.82
C VAL A 552 -16.07 -27.45 6.18
N LEU A 553 -14.90 -27.93 5.75
CA LEU A 553 -13.60 -27.28 5.92
C LEU A 553 -13.63 -25.83 5.39
N GLY A 554 -13.91 -25.65 4.09
CA GLY A 554 -13.93 -24.32 3.48
C GLY A 554 -15.00 -23.40 4.07
N THR A 555 -16.18 -23.95 4.41
CA THR A 555 -17.28 -23.16 5.00
C THR A 555 -16.86 -22.50 6.32
N TRP A 556 -16.23 -23.22 7.23
CA TRP A 556 -15.84 -22.68 8.54
C TRP A 556 -14.59 -21.81 8.48
N TRP A 557 -13.63 -22.11 7.60
CA TRP A 557 -12.56 -21.17 7.27
C TRP A 557 -13.12 -19.85 6.72
N HIS A 558 -14.12 -19.89 5.83
CA HIS A 558 -14.75 -18.69 5.28
C HIS A 558 -15.53 -17.88 6.34
N GLU A 559 -16.37 -18.51 7.17
CA GLU A 559 -17.08 -17.79 8.25
C GLU A 559 -16.12 -17.23 9.30
N THR A 560 -14.93 -17.81 9.48
CA THR A 560 -13.85 -17.22 10.32
C THR A 560 -13.45 -15.83 9.83
N LEU A 561 -13.43 -15.60 8.51
CA LEU A 561 -13.16 -14.28 7.91
C LEU A 561 -14.26 -13.27 8.26
N ARG A 562 -15.52 -13.71 8.28
CA ARG A 562 -16.66 -12.87 8.69
C ARG A 562 -16.60 -12.53 10.19
N ILE A 563 -16.25 -13.51 11.02
CA ILE A 563 -16.06 -13.33 12.46
C ILE A 563 -14.96 -12.29 12.74
N LEU A 564 -13.76 -12.47 12.17
CA LEU A 564 -12.65 -11.52 12.33
C LEU A 564 -12.98 -10.13 11.76
N GLY A 565 -13.58 -10.08 10.56
CA GLY A 565 -13.99 -8.83 9.93
C GLY A 565 -15.06 -8.06 10.71
N ALA A 566 -15.80 -8.73 11.59
CA ALA A 566 -16.80 -8.16 12.50
C ALA A 566 -16.25 -7.67 13.85
N ILE A 567 -14.95 -7.85 14.14
CA ILE A 567 -14.31 -7.36 15.37
C ILE A 567 -13.93 -5.89 15.21
N ASP A 568 -14.59 -5.02 15.97
CA ASP A 568 -14.30 -3.59 16.01
C ASP A 568 -12.88 -3.32 16.53
N GLY A 569 -12.17 -2.37 15.92
CA GLY A 569 -10.79 -2.03 16.26
C GLY A 569 -9.72 -3.00 15.73
N LEU A 570 -10.08 -4.12 15.10
CA LEU A 570 -9.09 -5.05 14.56
C LEU A 570 -8.52 -4.56 13.22
N ASN A 571 -7.21 -4.29 13.19
CA ASN A 571 -6.40 -3.98 11.99
C ASN A 571 -6.15 -5.24 11.14
N LEU A 572 -7.25 -5.86 10.70
CA LEU A 572 -7.29 -7.07 9.89
C LEU A 572 -6.86 -6.82 8.44
N VAL A 573 -6.06 -7.74 7.90
CA VAL A 573 -5.95 -8.02 6.45
C VAL A 573 -6.17 -9.52 6.26
N ILE A 574 -6.92 -9.91 5.23
CA ILE A 574 -7.12 -11.30 4.83
C ILE A 574 -6.31 -11.59 3.57
N VAL A 575 -5.53 -12.65 3.60
CA VAL A 575 -4.74 -13.13 2.46
C VAL A 575 -5.20 -14.53 2.05
N ARG A 576 -5.96 -14.63 0.95
CA ARG A 576 -6.33 -15.92 0.32
C ARG A 576 -5.15 -16.44 -0.49
N ILE A 577 -4.54 -17.53 -0.06
CA ILE A 577 -3.35 -18.08 -0.71
C ILE A 577 -3.70 -19.14 -1.78
N GLY A 578 -2.81 -19.33 -2.75
CA GLY A 578 -2.88 -20.43 -3.72
C GLY A 578 -2.55 -21.80 -3.11
N LEU A 579 -2.47 -22.82 -3.95
CA LEU A 579 -1.99 -24.14 -3.55
C LEU A 579 -0.51 -24.08 -3.14
N VAL A 580 -0.25 -24.21 -1.84
CA VAL A 580 1.08 -24.04 -1.26
C VAL A 580 2.04 -25.15 -1.70
N TYR A 581 3.27 -24.76 -2.04
CA TYR A 581 4.42 -25.65 -2.19
C TYR A 581 5.68 -24.94 -1.66
N GLY A 582 6.70 -25.71 -1.26
CA GLY A 582 7.97 -25.14 -0.80
C GLY A 582 8.72 -26.10 0.14
N PRO A 583 9.93 -25.69 0.59
CA PRO A 583 10.74 -26.47 1.51
C PRO A 583 9.98 -26.93 2.76
N TYR A 584 10.21 -28.18 3.14
CA TYR A 584 9.74 -28.79 4.39
C TYR A 584 8.22 -28.88 4.58
N ILE A 585 7.41 -28.57 3.56
CA ILE A 585 5.95 -28.82 3.57
C ILE A 585 5.71 -30.31 3.31
N ASP A 586 5.39 -31.06 4.36
CA ASP A 586 5.23 -32.52 4.37
C ASP A 586 3.81 -33.03 4.04
N PHE A 587 2.85 -32.11 3.89
CA PHE A 587 1.43 -32.41 3.72
C PHE A 587 0.84 -31.64 2.53
N GLY A 588 -0.38 -32.01 2.13
CA GLY A 588 -1.17 -31.27 1.15
C GLY A 588 -0.83 -31.61 -0.31
N LEU A 589 -1.72 -31.15 -1.21
CA LEU A 589 -1.82 -31.67 -2.57
C LEU A 589 -0.53 -31.63 -3.38
N MET A 590 0.25 -30.54 -3.27
CA MET A 590 1.48 -30.38 -4.07
C MET A 590 2.58 -31.35 -3.63
N THR A 591 2.78 -31.54 -2.32
CA THR A 591 3.76 -32.50 -1.79
C THR A 591 3.36 -33.94 -2.07
N THR A 592 2.08 -34.28 -1.91
CA THR A 592 1.57 -35.62 -2.25
C THR A 592 1.80 -35.94 -3.74
N VAL A 593 1.41 -35.04 -4.65
CA VAL A 593 1.56 -35.26 -6.10
C VAL A 593 3.04 -35.30 -6.52
N LEU A 594 3.91 -34.48 -5.92
CA LEU A 594 5.37 -34.53 -6.14
C LEU A 594 5.98 -35.86 -5.68
N THR A 595 5.55 -36.37 -4.52
CA THR A 595 6.00 -37.68 -3.99
C THR A 595 5.55 -38.82 -4.91
N VAL A 596 4.28 -38.82 -5.34
CA VAL A 596 3.73 -39.82 -6.28
C VAL A 596 4.37 -39.74 -7.67
N ALA A 597 4.69 -38.54 -8.17
CA ALA A 597 5.41 -38.37 -9.43
C ALA A 597 6.81 -39.04 -9.39
N SER A 598 7.47 -39.04 -8.22
CA SER A 598 8.73 -39.74 -8.04
C SER A 598 8.60 -41.26 -8.11
N VAL A 599 7.49 -41.81 -7.60
CA VAL A 599 7.16 -43.24 -7.72
C VAL A 599 6.97 -43.62 -9.18
N TYR A 600 6.21 -42.83 -9.95
CA TYR A 600 6.05 -43.04 -11.40
C TYR A 600 7.39 -42.96 -12.17
N GLY A 601 8.28 -42.04 -11.76
CA GLY A 601 9.65 -41.95 -12.27
C GLY A 601 10.56 -43.12 -11.87
N HIS A 602 10.32 -43.76 -10.72
CA HIS A 602 11.01 -44.98 -10.30
C HIS A 602 10.57 -46.19 -11.12
N ILE A 603 9.25 -46.48 -11.16
CA ILE A 603 8.68 -47.66 -11.85
C ILE A 603 8.65 -47.52 -13.39
N LYS A 604 9.18 -46.42 -13.93
CA LYS A 604 9.25 -46.08 -15.37
C LYS A 604 7.89 -46.14 -16.08
N GLN A 605 6.85 -45.60 -15.43
CA GLN A 605 5.51 -45.49 -16.00
C GLN A 605 5.03 -44.02 -16.04
N PRO A 606 4.24 -43.62 -17.05
CA PRO A 606 3.61 -42.32 -17.10
C PRO A 606 2.59 -42.13 -15.97
N MET A 607 2.63 -41.01 -15.27
CA MET A 607 1.62 -40.62 -14.28
C MET A 607 0.36 -40.14 -15.01
N LYS A 608 -0.82 -40.68 -14.69
CA LYS A 608 -2.05 -40.41 -15.47
C LYS A 608 -3.13 -39.70 -14.67
N SER A 609 -3.68 -38.63 -15.24
CA SER A 609 -4.77 -37.86 -14.65
C SER A 609 -6.15 -38.45 -14.95
N LEU A 610 -7.02 -38.44 -13.94
CA LEU A 610 -8.46 -38.72 -14.01
C LEU A 610 -9.29 -37.55 -14.61
N TRP A 611 -8.65 -36.39 -14.79
CA TRP A 611 -9.28 -35.16 -15.24
C TRP A 611 -8.73 -34.79 -16.62
N LYS A 612 -9.62 -34.76 -17.62
CA LYS A 612 -9.30 -34.50 -19.03
C LYS A 612 -8.36 -33.28 -19.26
N PRO A 613 -7.63 -33.24 -20.39
CA PRO A 613 -6.97 -32.03 -20.85
C PRO A 613 -7.91 -30.82 -20.89
N GLY A 614 -7.41 -29.66 -20.50
CA GLY A 614 -8.19 -28.42 -20.40
C GLY A 614 -7.51 -27.40 -19.50
N LYS A 615 -8.12 -26.21 -19.34
CA LYS A 615 -7.51 -25.13 -18.56
C LYS A 615 -7.26 -25.48 -17.09
N ASN A 616 -8.13 -26.29 -16.46
CA ASN A 616 -7.98 -26.87 -15.12
C ASN A 616 -7.09 -26.02 -14.19
N PRO A 617 -7.50 -24.78 -13.87
CA PRO A 617 -6.62 -23.81 -13.22
C PRO A 617 -6.28 -24.29 -11.81
N MET A 618 -4.99 -24.23 -11.48
CA MET A 618 -4.44 -24.66 -10.20
C MET A 618 -3.35 -23.67 -9.79
N ASN A 619 -3.72 -22.41 -9.57
CA ASN A 619 -2.84 -21.39 -9.01
C ASN A 619 -2.13 -21.92 -7.76
N THR A 620 -0.81 -21.89 -7.77
CA THR A 620 0.06 -22.26 -6.65
C THR A 620 0.57 -21.02 -5.92
N ILE A 621 1.33 -21.21 -4.84
CA ILE A 621 2.17 -20.16 -4.25
C ILE A 621 3.35 -20.81 -3.52
N HIS A 622 4.55 -20.22 -3.62
CA HIS A 622 5.71 -20.70 -2.88
C HIS A 622 5.64 -20.23 -1.41
N THR A 623 6.04 -21.06 -0.44
CA THR A 623 6.00 -20.71 0.99
C THR A 623 6.78 -19.44 1.34
N GLU A 624 7.88 -19.17 0.65
CA GLU A 624 8.65 -17.93 0.81
C GLU A 624 7.83 -16.70 0.35
N ASP A 625 7.05 -16.82 -0.73
CA ASP A 625 6.21 -15.72 -1.22
C ASP A 625 4.92 -15.54 -0.40
N VAL A 626 4.41 -16.61 0.23
CA VAL A 626 3.45 -16.48 1.33
C VAL A 626 4.07 -15.62 2.45
N ALA A 627 5.26 -15.97 2.92
CA ALA A 627 5.94 -15.22 3.99
C ALA A 627 6.19 -13.74 3.63
N ASN A 628 6.75 -13.47 2.43
CA ASN A 628 6.97 -12.11 1.94
C ASN A 628 5.64 -11.34 1.84
N GLY A 629 4.59 -11.95 1.27
CA GLY A 629 3.29 -11.31 1.09
C GLY A 629 2.61 -10.96 2.42
N LEU A 630 2.66 -11.84 3.42
CA LEU A 630 2.15 -11.58 4.76
C LEU A 630 2.88 -10.41 5.42
N TRP A 631 4.21 -10.38 5.35
CA TRP A 631 5.03 -9.28 5.87
C TRP A 631 4.72 -7.95 5.17
N SER A 632 4.59 -7.94 3.84
CA SER A 632 4.22 -6.74 3.07
C SER A 632 2.81 -6.24 3.43
N CYS A 633 1.83 -7.13 3.60
CA CYS A 633 0.49 -6.74 4.08
C CYS A 633 0.51 -6.14 5.49
N ALA A 634 1.38 -6.62 6.39
CA ALA A 634 1.54 -6.05 7.73
C ALA A 634 2.12 -4.63 7.70
N ASN A 635 3.20 -4.43 6.94
CA ASN A 635 3.78 -3.09 6.74
C ASN A 635 2.83 -2.12 6.03
N TRP A 636 1.93 -2.61 5.18
CA TRP A 636 0.92 -1.78 4.50
C TRP A 636 -0.20 -1.32 5.43
N ILE A 637 -0.76 -2.19 6.27
CA ILE A 637 -1.88 -1.78 7.17
C ILE A 637 -1.39 -1.00 8.40
N ALA A 638 -0.22 -1.32 8.94
CA ALA A 638 0.29 -0.74 10.19
C ALA A 638 0.34 0.81 10.26
N PRO A 639 0.68 1.56 9.17
CA PRO A 639 0.65 3.02 9.18
C PRO A 639 -0.71 3.64 8.82
N ILE A 640 -1.63 2.91 8.17
CA ILE A 640 -2.92 3.46 7.68
C ILE A 640 -4.14 3.07 8.53
N GLY A 641 -4.07 1.95 9.24
CA GLY A 641 -5.16 1.39 10.05
C GLY A 641 -6.35 0.85 9.25
N ARG A 642 -7.20 0.07 9.93
CA ARG A 642 -8.35 -0.65 9.35
C ARG A 642 -9.25 0.21 8.48
N ALA A 643 -9.68 1.38 8.96
CA ALA A 643 -10.63 2.22 8.26
C ALA A 643 -10.13 2.65 6.87
N LYS A 644 -8.85 3.04 6.76
CA LYS A 644 -8.27 3.43 5.47
C LYS A 644 -7.92 2.22 4.60
N ALA A 645 -7.55 1.10 5.21
CA ALA A 645 -7.37 -0.18 4.51
C ALA A 645 -8.68 -0.68 3.88
N ASP A 646 -9.83 -0.51 4.55
CA ASP A 646 -11.16 -0.85 4.04
C ASP A 646 -11.57 0.06 2.86
N GLU A 647 -11.21 1.36 2.87
CA GLU A 647 -11.43 2.24 1.72
C GLU A 647 -10.61 1.84 0.48
N ILE A 648 -9.37 1.36 0.67
CA ILE A 648 -8.42 1.09 -0.42
C ILE A 648 -8.59 -0.34 -0.98
N ALA A 649 -8.86 -1.32 -0.11
CA ALA A 649 -8.85 -2.74 -0.45
C ALA A 649 -9.97 -3.56 0.22
N GLY A 650 -10.91 -2.92 0.91
CA GLY A 650 -12.03 -3.59 1.58
C GLY A 650 -12.99 -4.23 0.60
N GLU A 651 -13.20 -5.54 0.72
CA GLU A 651 -14.21 -6.28 -0.04
C GLU A 651 -15.29 -6.82 0.89
N VAL A 652 -16.47 -7.10 0.32
CA VAL A 652 -17.56 -7.71 1.07
C VAL A 652 -17.26 -9.18 1.32
N ILE A 653 -17.33 -9.63 2.57
CA ILE A 653 -17.23 -11.05 2.92
C ILE A 653 -18.66 -11.62 3.08
N PRO A 654 -19.21 -12.31 2.06
CA PRO A 654 -20.60 -12.76 2.05
C PRO A 654 -20.82 -13.98 2.93
N PHE A 655 -22.04 -14.19 3.42
CA PHE A 655 -22.39 -15.40 4.16
C PHE A 655 -22.45 -16.62 3.24
N ASN A 656 -21.78 -17.73 3.61
CA ASN A 656 -21.75 -18.96 2.82
C ASN A 656 -22.07 -20.25 3.62
N SER A 657 -22.35 -20.17 4.92
CA SER A 657 -22.73 -21.34 5.75
C SER A 657 -24.24 -21.62 5.75
N ASP A 658 -24.65 -22.64 6.51
CA ASP A 658 -26.07 -22.90 6.83
C ASP A 658 -26.50 -22.03 8.01
N LYS A 659 -27.63 -21.31 7.85
CA LYS A 659 -28.18 -20.44 8.89
C LYS A 659 -28.54 -21.21 10.17
N SER A 660 -28.88 -22.49 10.07
CA SER A 660 -29.20 -23.34 11.22
C SER A 660 -27.97 -23.60 12.10
N LYS A 661 -26.78 -23.68 11.51
CA LYS A 661 -25.51 -23.98 12.21
C LYS A 661 -24.88 -22.76 12.90
N LEU A 662 -25.39 -21.55 12.70
CA LEU A 662 -24.83 -20.35 13.33
C LEU A 662 -25.17 -20.20 14.82
N GLY A 663 -26.24 -20.86 15.31
CA GLY A 663 -26.74 -20.66 16.68
C GLY A 663 -25.70 -20.98 17.77
N ASP A 664 -24.83 -21.95 17.51
CA ASP A 664 -23.80 -22.43 18.44
C ASP A 664 -22.45 -21.70 18.29
N VAL A 665 -22.31 -20.82 17.29
CA VAL A 665 -21.03 -20.19 16.93
C VAL A 665 -20.88 -18.84 17.62
N THR A 666 -20.24 -18.88 18.78
CA THR A 666 -19.93 -17.67 19.58
C THR A 666 -19.26 -16.60 18.73
N GLY A 667 -19.87 -15.41 18.64
CA GLY A 667 -19.33 -14.26 17.91
C GLY A 667 -19.53 -14.28 16.38
N ALA A 668 -20.32 -15.22 15.83
CA ALA A 668 -20.70 -15.17 14.42
C ALA A 668 -21.57 -13.93 14.11
N PRO A 669 -21.24 -13.14 13.07
CA PRO A 669 -22.10 -12.05 12.63
C PRO A 669 -23.34 -12.60 11.89
N PRO A 670 -24.52 -11.95 12.03
CA PRO A 670 -25.74 -12.34 11.33
C PRO A 670 -25.53 -12.56 9.82
N PRO A 671 -26.26 -13.50 9.17
CA PRO A 671 -26.14 -13.78 7.74
C PRO A 671 -26.28 -12.55 6.82
N ASP A 672 -27.05 -11.56 7.25
CA ASP A 672 -27.37 -10.31 6.58
C ASP A 672 -26.45 -9.14 6.98
N LYS A 673 -25.63 -9.27 8.04
CA LYS A 673 -24.62 -8.25 8.38
C LYS A 673 -23.56 -8.23 7.28
N LYS A 674 -23.53 -7.14 6.50
CA LYS A 674 -22.48 -6.83 5.53
C LYS A 674 -21.15 -6.66 6.28
N ILE A 675 -20.24 -7.61 6.13
CA ILE A 675 -18.86 -7.51 6.60
C ILE A 675 -18.00 -6.97 5.46
N ILE A 676 -17.12 -6.01 5.77
CA ILE A 676 -16.09 -5.50 4.86
C ILE A 676 -14.73 -5.69 5.56
N ALA A 677 -13.75 -6.22 4.84
CA ALA A 677 -12.37 -6.34 5.32
C ALA A 677 -11.37 -6.24 4.16
N PRO A 678 -10.12 -5.79 4.38
CA PRO A 678 -9.11 -5.73 3.34
C PRO A 678 -8.76 -7.15 2.88
N LEU A 679 -9.08 -7.47 1.63
CA LEU A 679 -8.97 -8.81 1.08
C LEU A 679 -8.02 -8.82 -0.11
N PHE A 680 -7.04 -9.73 -0.08
CA PHE A 680 -6.07 -9.95 -1.15
C PHE A 680 -5.98 -11.44 -1.51
N ASN A 681 -5.86 -11.72 -2.80
CA ASN A 681 -5.39 -13.01 -3.33
C ASN A 681 -3.86 -13.00 -3.44
N LEU A 682 -3.21 -14.09 -3.03
CA LEU A 682 -1.77 -14.29 -3.13
C LEU A 682 -1.47 -15.64 -3.81
N THR A 683 -1.23 -15.54 -5.11
CA THR A 683 -0.93 -16.65 -6.01
C THR A 683 0.33 -16.35 -6.82
N ASP A 684 0.86 -17.40 -7.44
CA ASP A 684 1.73 -17.34 -8.63
C ASP A 684 1.12 -16.47 -9.76
N ASP A 685 1.87 -16.23 -10.83
CA ASP A 685 1.47 -15.30 -11.90
C ASP A 685 0.41 -15.85 -12.88
N ASN A 686 -0.55 -16.59 -12.32
CA ASN A 686 -1.83 -16.99 -12.94
C ASN A 686 -1.68 -17.89 -14.17
N GLU A 687 -0.57 -18.63 -14.19
CA GLU A 687 -0.16 -19.50 -15.28
C GLU A 687 -0.26 -20.99 -14.97
N THR A 688 -0.40 -21.40 -13.71
CA THR A 688 -0.34 -22.81 -13.31
C THR A 688 -1.68 -23.53 -13.50
N THR A 689 -1.59 -24.72 -14.08
CA THR A 689 -2.73 -25.61 -14.38
C THR A 689 -2.37 -27.03 -13.96
N LEU A 690 -3.39 -27.89 -13.81
CA LEU A 690 -3.19 -29.33 -13.56
C LEU A 690 -2.18 -29.97 -14.53
N HIS A 691 -2.16 -29.53 -15.79
CA HIS A 691 -1.24 -30.05 -16.80
C HIS A 691 0.20 -29.61 -16.52
N LYS A 692 0.44 -28.29 -16.37
CA LYS A 692 1.78 -27.73 -16.14
C LYS A 692 2.39 -28.19 -14.82
N ALA A 693 1.60 -28.24 -13.75
CA ALA A 693 2.06 -28.75 -12.45
C ALA A 693 2.45 -30.23 -12.56
N GLY A 694 1.61 -31.04 -13.23
CA GLY A 694 1.91 -32.43 -13.54
C GLY A 694 3.21 -32.60 -14.34
N GLU A 695 3.37 -31.88 -15.45
CA GLU A 695 4.57 -31.93 -16.30
C GLU A 695 5.84 -31.50 -15.56
N ALA A 696 5.77 -30.47 -14.70
CA ALA A 696 6.89 -30.03 -13.88
C ALA A 696 7.29 -31.11 -12.87
N MET A 697 6.33 -31.73 -12.18
CA MET A 697 6.57 -32.77 -11.19
C MET A 697 7.06 -34.09 -11.83
N THR A 698 6.45 -34.54 -12.93
CA THR A 698 6.87 -35.79 -13.59
C THR A 698 8.21 -35.65 -14.31
N GLY A 699 8.45 -34.50 -14.96
CA GLY A 699 9.67 -34.22 -15.70
C GLY A 699 10.91 -34.22 -14.81
N LEU A 700 10.79 -33.75 -13.55
CA LEU A 700 11.87 -33.81 -12.56
C LEU A 700 12.36 -35.24 -12.29
N PHE A 701 11.50 -36.25 -12.44
CA PHE A 701 11.81 -37.66 -12.21
C PHE A 701 11.90 -38.49 -13.51
N GLY A 702 11.99 -37.84 -14.67
CA GLY A 702 12.16 -38.50 -15.96
C GLY A 702 10.95 -39.30 -16.44
N THR A 703 9.73 -38.92 -16.05
CA THR A 703 8.48 -39.51 -16.56
C THR A 703 7.52 -38.44 -17.11
N THR A 704 6.45 -38.87 -17.78
CA THR A 704 5.46 -38.00 -18.44
C THR A 704 4.17 -37.89 -17.63
N PHE A 705 3.48 -36.75 -17.79
CA PHE A 705 2.13 -36.53 -17.29
C PHE A 705 1.12 -36.74 -18.41
N GLU A 706 0.29 -37.77 -18.26
CA GLU A 706 -0.64 -38.27 -19.27
C GLU A 706 -2.09 -38.24 -18.77
N TYR A 707 -3.02 -38.69 -19.62
CA TYR A 707 -4.45 -38.72 -19.32
C TYR A 707 -5.04 -40.11 -19.57
N HIS A 708 -5.89 -40.57 -18.66
CA HIS A 708 -6.70 -41.76 -18.91
C HIS A 708 -7.75 -41.51 -20.01
N ASN A 709 -8.18 -42.58 -20.69
CA ASN A 709 -9.23 -42.48 -21.71
C ASN A 709 -10.61 -42.18 -21.08
N PHE A 710 -11.55 -41.72 -21.91
CA PHE A 710 -12.89 -41.29 -21.45
C PHE A 710 -13.69 -42.39 -20.71
N VAL A 711 -13.54 -43.65 -21.11
CA VAL A 711 -14.28 -44.78 -20.50
C VAL A 711 -13.72 -45.06 -19.10
N THR A 712 -12.39 -45.13 -18.96
CA THR A 712 -11.72 -45.25 -17.66
C THR A 712 -12.08 -44.09 -16.73
N ASN A 713 -11.99 -42.84 -17.20
CA ASN A 713 -12.38 -41.65 -16.43
C ASN A 713 -13.84 -41.66 -15.97
N THR A 714 -14.73 -42.31 -16.73
CA THR A 714 -16.15 -42.42 -16.36
C THR A 714 -16.36 -43.51 -15.32
N LEU A 715 -15.72 -44.68 -15.48
CA LEU A 715 -15.84 -45.81 -14.56
C LEU A 715 -15.24 -45.50 -13.18
N VAL A 716 -14.06 -44.86 -13.12
CA VAL A 716 -13.40 -44.48 -11.86
C VAL A 716 -14.30 -43.59 -10.99
N ARG A 717 -15.07 -42.67 -11.59
CA ARG A 717 -15.93 -41.73 -10.85
C ARG A 717 -17.09 -42.38 -10.11
N PHE A 718 -17.51 -43.59 -10.50
CA PHE A 718 -18.55 -44.34 -9.80
C PHE A 718 -18.00 -45.27 -8.72
N ARG A 719 -16.68 -45.46 -8.65
CA ARG A 719 -15.96 -46.35 -7.74
C ARG A 719 -14.64 -45.70 -7.29
N LEU A 720 -14.74 -44.45 -6.82
CA LEU A 720 -13.56 -43.66 -6.48
C LEU A 720 -12.85 -44.22 -5.24
N GLU A 721 -13.60 -44.84 -4.32
CA GLU A 721 -13.07 -45.50 -3.12
C GLU A 721 -12.28 -46.77 -3.50
N ASP A 722 -12.86 -47.69 -4.29
CA ASP A 722 -12.14 -48.85 -4.86
C ASP A 722 -10.82 -48.42 -5.55
N VAL A 723 -10.86 -47.33 -6.32
CA VAL A 723 -9.71 -46.84 -7.08
C VAL A 723 -8.68 -46.14 -6.20
N VAL A 724 -9.08 -45.52 -5.09
CA VAL A 724 -8.14 -45.05 -4.05
C VAL A 724 -7.39 -46.24 -3.46
N GLU A 725 -8.03 -47.38 -3.20
CA GLU A 725 -7.32 -48.57 -2.73
C GLU A 725 -6.37 -49.12 -3.82
N GLU A 726 -6.86 -49.36 -5.04
CA GLU A 726 -6.07 -49.91 -6.17
C GLU A 726 -4.81 -49.08 -6.49
N ILE A 727 -4.86 -47.74 -6.49
CA ILE A 727 -3.66 -46.93 -6.79
C ILE A 727 -2.68 -46.86 -5.62
N ASN A 728 -3.17 -46.89 -4.38
CA ASN A 728 -2.30 -46.75 -3.22
C ASN A 728 -1.51 -48.03 -2.91
N GLU A 729 -1.98 -49.21 -3.32
CA GLU A 729 -1.13 -50.42 -3.34
C GLU A 729 0.15 -50.18 -4.17
N VAL A 730 0.01 -49.55 -5.34
CA VAL A 730 1.14 -49.20 -6.22
C VAL A 730 1.99 -48.06 -5.62
N HIS A 731 1.35 -46.97 -5.19
CA HIS A 731 2.06 -45.78 -4.72
C HIS A 731 2.83 -46.03 -3.43
N VAL A 732 2.19 -46.61 -2.41
CA VAL A 732 2.80 -46.89 -1.10
C VAL A 732 3.81 -48.04 -1.20
N GLY A 733 3.49 -49.08 -1.98
CA GLY A 733 4.37 -50.24 -2.16
C GLY A 733 5.71 -49.86 -2.81
N ALA A 734 5.67 -49.13 -3.93
CA ALA A 734 6.88 -48.69 -4.60
C ALA A 734 7.63 -47.60 -3.81
N TRP A 735 6.95 -46.72 -3.06
CA TRP A 735 7.61 -45.77 -2.15
C TRP A 735 8.36 -46.49 -1.02
N ALA A 736 7.77 -47.53 -0.42
CA ALA A 736 8.44 -48.36 0.57
C ALA A 736 9.66 -49.08 -0.01
N GLU A 737 9.60 -49.53 -1.26
CA GLU A 737 10.75 -50.09 -1.99
C GLU A 737 11.86 -49.04 -2.21
N MET A 738 11.52 -47.81 -2.65
CA MET A 738 12.46 -46.70 -2.82
C MET A 738 13.15 -46.32 -1.51
N ILE A 739 12.39 -46.22 -0.40
CA ILE A 739 12.93 -45.97 0.95
C ILE A 739 13.88 -47.08 1.38
N THR A 740 13.51 -48.36 1.16
CA THR A 740 14.31 -49.53 1.54
C THR A 740 15.60 -49.65 0.73
N LYS A 741 15.60 -49.22 -0.53
CA LYS A 741 16.77 -49.21 -1.42
C LYS A 741 17.64 -47.95 -1.32
N SER A 742 17.28 -47.00 -0.46
CA SER A 742 17.96 -45.71 -0.39
C SER A 742 19.41 -45.82 0.09
N ASN A 743 20.31 -45.11 -0.59
CA ASN A 743 21.73 -44.97 -0.28
C ASN A 743 22.10 -43.46 -0.30
N PRO A 744 22.30 -42.79 0.86
CA PRO A 744 22.22 -43.33 2.21
C PRO A 744 20.79 -43.77 2.61
N PRO A 745 20.65 -44.66 3.61
CA PRO A 745 19.33 -45.08 4.10
C PRO A 745 18.48 -43.91 4.61
N VAL A 746 17.16 -43.99 4.39
CA VAL A 746 16.18 -43.06 4.97
C VAL A 746 15.62 -43.70 6.27
N PRO A 747 16.10 -43.32 7.47
CA PRO A 747 15.65 -43.94 8.72
C PRO A 747 14.24 -43.50 9.13
N LYS A 748 13.79 -42.33 8.64
CA LYS A 748 12.45 -41.79 8.83
C LYS A 748 12.16 -40.76 7.74
N THR A 749 11.01 -40.85 7.10
CA THR A 749 10.47 -39.80 6.24
C THR A 749 9.17 -39.24 6.85
N PRO A 750 8.86 -37.94 6.72
CA PRO A 750 7.52 -37.41 6.98
C PRO A 750 6.60 -37.58 5.75
N LEU A 751 7.15 -37.94 4.59
CA LEU A 751 6.47 -37.92 3.29
C LEU A 751 5.77 -39.26 3.00
N MET A 752 4.62 -39.17 2.34
CA MET A 752 3.76 -40.31 2.05
C MET A 752 3.35 -40.31 0.58
N ALA A 753 3.69 -41.37 -0.15
CA ALA A 753 3.10 -41.64 -1.46
C ALA A 753 1.69 -42.24 -1.30
N TYR A 754 0.79 -41.48 -0.67
CA TYR A 754 -0.61 -41.87 -0.46
C TYR A 754 -1.53 -40.76 -0.95
N MET A 755 -2.47 -41.09 -1.84
CA MET A 755 -3.50 -40.19 -2.34
C MET A 755 -4.85 -40.56 -1.73
N ASP A 756 -5.43 -39.65 -0.94
CA ASP A 756 -6.80 -39.81 -0.44
C ASP A 756 -7.85 -39.41 -1.49
N THR A 757 -9.14 -39.58 -1.15
CA THR A 757 -10.25 -39.18 -2.01
C THR A 757 -10.26 -37.67 -2.29
N PHE A 758 -9.65 -36.84 -1.44
CA PHE A 758 -9.50 -35.40 -1.66
C PHE A 758 -8.44 -35.12 -2.72
N ALA A 759 -7.27 -35.78 -2.68
CA ALA A 759 -6.20 -35.60 -3.64
C ALA A 759 -6.56 -36.03 -5.07
N LEU A 760 -7.53 -36.94 -5.23
CA LEU A 760 -8.08 -37.32 -6.54
C LEU A 760 -9.25 -36.43 -7.03
N GLN A 761 -9.86 -35.61 -6.16
CA GLN A 761 -10.95 -34.71 -6.56
C GLN A 761 -10.46 -33.60 -7.49
N LYS A 762 -11.40 -32.96 -8.20
CA LYS A 762 -11.07 -31.82 -9.06
C LYS A 762 -11.01 -30.53 -8.24
N HIS A 763 -9.79 -30.05 -8.03
CA HIS A 763 -9.54 -28.71 -7.51
C HIS A 763 -9.44 -27.72 -8.67
N SER A 764 -10.29 -26.69 -8.63
CA SER A 764 -10.22 -25.54 -9.54
C SER A 764 -9.88 -24.31 -8.70
N MET A 765 -8.66 -23.80 -8.87
CA MET A 765 -8.12 -22.63 -8.15
C MET A 765 -7.60 -21.63 -9.17
N ALA A 766 -8.30 -20.51 -9.34
CA ALA A 766 -8.08 -19.54 -10.42
C ALA A 766 -8.01 -18.08 -9.92
N PHE A 767 -7.49 -17.85 -8.70
CA PHE A 767 -7.42 -16.50 -8.13
C PHE A 767 -6.39 -15.62 -8.85
N SER A 768 -6.68 -14.31 -8.92
CA SER A 768 -5.83 -13.29 -9.53
C SER A 768 -5.06 -12.49 -8.48
N ASN A 769 -3.72 -12.55 -8.51
CA ASN A 769 -2.85 -11.72 -7.66
C ASN A 769 -2.75 -10.22 -8.07
N ALA A 770 -3.53 -9.77 -9.06
CA ALA A 770 -3.39 -8.41 -9.62
C ALA A 770 -3.62 -7.29 -8.58
N LYS A 771 -4.50 -7.50 -7.59
CA LYS A 771 -4.80 -6.49 -6.56
C LYS A 771 -3.67 -6.34 -5.54
N ILE A 772 -3.09 -7.45 -5.06
CA ILE A 772 -1.98 -7.39 -4.09
C ILE A 772 -0.73 -6.75 -4.75
N LYS A 773 -0.45 -7.08 -6.02
CA LYS A 773 0.60 -6.42 -6.80
C LYS A 773 0.38 -4.91 -6.93
N ARG A 774 -0.84 -4.47 -7.28
CA ARG A 774 -1.17 -3.06 -7.49
C ARG A 774 -1.18 -2.21 -6.22
N ILE A 775 -1.67 -2.77 -5.10
CA ILE A 775 -1.91 -2.00 -3.86
C ILE A 775 -0.75 -2.11 -2.86
N ILE A 776 -0.08 -3.27 -2.80
CA ILE A 776 1.05 -3.52 -1.89
C ILE A 776 2.41 -3.35 -2.60
N GLY A 777 2.44 -3.34 -3.94
CA GLY A 777 3.69 -3.33 -4.71
C GLY A 777 4.43 -4.67 -4.70
N LEU A 778 3.76 -5.76 -4.27
CA LEU A 778 4.39 -7.07 -4.04
C LEU A 778 5.03 -7.65 -5.30
N LYS A 779 6.30 -8.07 -5.17
CA LYS A 779 7.06 -8.81 -6.20
C LYS A 779 7.35 -10.21 -5.67
N LEU A 780 6.94 -11.23 -6.42
CA LEU A 780 7.18 -12.64 -6.08
C LEU A 780 8.63 -13.03 -6.37
N LYS A 781 9.26 -13.80 -5.49
CA LYS A 781 10.60 -14.39 -5.68
C LYS A 781 10.56 -15.74 -6.41
N ARG A 782 9.41 -16.42 -6.41
CA ARG A 782 9.12 -17.68 -7.10
C ARG A 782 7.77 -17.57 -7.85
N PRO A 783 7.66 -16.69 -8.87
CA PRO A 783 6.41 -16.41 -9.58
C PRO A 783 5.83 -17.60 -10.38
N TYR A 784 6.59 -18.68 -10.56
CA TYR A 784 6.21 -19.88 -11.29
C TYR A 784 6.76 -21.14 -10.61
N MET A 785 5.98 -22.23 -10.60
CA MET A 785 6.46 -23.56 -10.22
C MET A 785 7.24 -24.17 -11.39
N THR A 786 8.57 -24.15 -11.33
CA THR A 786 9.47 -24.78 -12.33
C THR A 786 10.15 -26.03 -11.77
N GLN A 787 10.77 -26.83 -12.64
CA GLN A 787 11.51 -28.03 -12.21
C GLN A 787 12.69 -27.69 -11.29
N GLU A 788 13.28 -26.51 -11.43
CA GLU A 788 14.39 -26.00 -10.61
C GLU A 788 13.92 -25.76 -9.18
N VAL A 789 12.78 -25.08 -9.01
CA VAL A 789 12.19 -24.82 -7.69
C VAL A 789 11.72 -26.13 -7.03
N LEU A 790 11.16 -27.06 -7.80
CA LEU A 790 10.80 -28.39 -7.29
C LEU A 790 12.05 -29.22 -6.89
N ARG A 791 13.17 -29.05 -7.60
CA ARG A 791 14.46 -29.68 -7.30
C ARG A 791 15.06 -29.12 -6.00
N GLU A 792 15.04 -27.80 -5.79
CA GLU A 792 15.45 -27.16 -4.53
C GLU A 792 14.72 -27.75 -3.30
N ILE A 793 13.44 -28.09 -3.45
CA ILE A 793 12.62 -28.70 -2.39
C ILE A 793 13.02 -30.16 -2.15
N VAL A 794 13.17 -30.95 -3.22
CA VAL A 794 13.56 -32.37 -3.14
C VAL A 794 14.95 -32.55 -2.56
N ASP A 795 15.91 -31.72 -2.96
CA ASP A 795 17.29 -31.81 -2.48
C ASP A 795 17.38 -31.48 -0.98
N LYS A 796 16.62 -30.48 -0.49
CA LYS A 796 16.49 -30.21 0.96
C LYS A 796 15.94 -31.39 1.78
N TRP A 797 15.14 -32.29 1.19
CA TRP A 797 14.73 -33.53 1.87
C TRP A 797 15.78 -34.65 1.77
N LYS A 798 16.61 -34.68 0.72
CA LYS A 798 17.78 -35.58 0.63
C LYS A 798 18.82 -35.23 1.69
N ASP A 799 19.10 -33.94 1.89
CA ASP A 799 20.01 -33.42 2.91
C ASP A 799 19.60 -33.83 4.33
N GLU A 800 18.30 -33.98 4.58
CA GLU A 800 17.73 -34.48 5.85
C GLU A 800 17.68 -36.01 5.96
N CYS A 801 18.16 -36.74 4.93
CA CYS A 801 17.95 -38.19 4.78
C CYS A 801 16.47 -38.60 4.94
N SER A 802 15.55 -37.76 4.45
CA SER A 802 14.10 -37.99 4.50
C SER A 802 13.47 -38.23 3.12
N TRP A 803 14.24 -38.09 2.05
CA TRP A 803 13.87 -38.46 0.67
C TRP A 803 14.79 -39.58 0.15
N PRO A 804 14.25 -40.60 -0.56
CA PRO A 804 15.04 -41.73 -1.05
C PRO A 804 16.05 -41.31 -2.12
N GLN A 805 17.31 -41.67 -1.91
CA GLN A 805 18.43 -41.46 -2.83
C GLN A 805 18.80 -42.81 -3.44
N LEU A 806 18.62 -42.96 -4.75
CA LEU A 806 18.85 -44.21 -5.46
C LEU A 806 20.04 -44.05 -6.41
N ASP A 807 20.97 -45.00 -6.36
CA ASP A 807 21.97 -45.18 -7.41
C ASP A 807 21.25 -45.49 -8.74
N GLY A 808 21.61 -44.77 -9.81
CA GLY A 808 20.78 -44.57 -11.02
C GLY A 808 20.88 -45.65 -12.11
#